data_AF-A0AAV2KX42-F1
#
_entry.id   AF-A0AAV2KX42-F1
#
_cell.length_a   1.000
_cell.length_b   1.000
_cell.length_c   1.000
_cell.angle_alpha   90.00
_cell.angle_beta   90.00
_cell.angle_gamma   90.00
#
_symmetry.space_group_name_H-M   'P 1'
#
loop_
_entity.id
_entity.type
_entity.pdbx_description
1 polymer ?
#
loop_
_entity_poly.entity_id
_entity_poly.type
_entity_poly.pdbx_seq_one_letter_code
_entity_poly.pdbx_strand_id
1 'polypeptide(L)'
;MTSSFLIQVDVASVDLISSPMQRCLTLTIARHSRLSLRNKFASVHCQQSAAMSGAPTTPLTSVAVSKIVAEVLEKNNLPGAICSMTCGGADIGTAMAKDERVDLLSFTGSTHVGKLVSMMVQERFGRKLLELGGNNAIIVFDDADLNLVVPAAVFASVGTAGQRCTTTRRLMLHESLHDAVVERVVKAYKQVRIGDPWDPSTLYGPLHTKQAVEQYLAAIEQAKQQGGTVVYGGKVMDRSGNYVEPTIITGLAHDAPIVHTETFVPILYVLKFNTEEEAFAWNNEVKQGLSSSIFTKDMGRVFRWLGPKGSDCGIVNVNIPTSGAEIGGAFGGEKHTGGAVWIGLESRTEPESDSGVGERVFPRLVFGPYWIELTAVTMSELEQLRQEAEQLRNQIRDARKACSDSTLSQITAGLDSVGRIQMRTRRTLRGHLAKIYAMHWGSDSRLLVSASQDGKLIIWDSYTTNKMHAIPLRSSWVMTCAYAPSGNYVACGGLDNICSIYSLKTREGNVRVTRELPGHTGYLSCCRFLDDNQILTSSGDTTCALWDIETGQQATSFSGHTGDVMSLSLSPDYKTFVSGACDATSKLWDIRDGMCRQSFTGHVSDINAVTFFPNGNAFGTGSDDATCRLFDLRADQELMMYSHDNIICGITSVAFSKSGRLLLAGYDDFNCNVWDTLKGERAGVLAGHDNRVSCLGVTEDGMAVATGSWDSFLRIWN
;
A
#
# COMPACT_ATOMS: atom_id res chain seq x y z
N MET A 1 33.11 -16.46 -9.93
CA MET A 1 31.99 -17.41 -10.06
C MET A 1 31.73 -18.07 -8.71
N THR A 2 30.86 -17.48 -7.90
CA THR A 2 30.25 -18.12 -6.71
C THR A 2 28.82 -17.62 -6.68
N SER A 3 27.98 -18.29 -7.45
CA SER A 3 26.56 -17.96 -7.62
C SER A 3 25.76 -18.50 -6.44
N SER A 4 25.21 -17.59 -5.63
CA SER A 4 24.16 -17.95 -4.67
C SER A 4 22.92 -18.41 -5.43
N PHE A 5 22.69 -19.72 -5.45
CA PHE A 5 21.53 -20.32 -6.09
C PHE A 5 20.34 -20.29 -5.13
N LEU A 6 19.34 -19.45 -5.43
CA LEU A 6 18.01 -19.65 -4.90
C LEU A 6 17.41 -20.84 -5.65
N ILE A 7 17.03 -21.89 -4.94
CA ILE A 7 16.42 -23.06 -5.57
C ILE A 7 15.03 -23.30 -4.98
N GLN A 8 14.03 -23.42 -5.85
CA GLN A 8 12.62 -23.57 -5.48
C GLN A 8 12.11 -24.94 -5.92
N VAL A 9 11.55 -25.72 -4.99
CA VAL A 9 10.82 -26.96 -5.31
C VAL A 9 9.34 -26.69 -5.09
N ASP A 10 8.57 -26.60 -6.18
CA ASP A 10 7.17 -26.23 -6.14
C ASP A 10 6.30 -27.27 -6.86
N VAL A 11 5.35 -27.88 -6.14
CA VAL A 11 4.32 -28.71 -6.77
C VAL A 11 3.16 -27.79 -7.20
N ALA A 12 3.46 -27.11 -8.31
CA ALA A 12 2.71 -26.09 -9.04
C ALA A 12 2.84 -24.69 -8.40
N SER A 13 3.24 -23.67 -9.17
CA SER A 13 2.33 -23.12 -10.19
C SER A 13 2.89 -21.95 -11.12
N VAL A 14 2.44 -21.76 -12.41
CA VAL A 14 2.90 -20.81 -13.51
C VAL A 14 1.94 -20.42 -14.73
N ASP A 15 1.56 -19.14 -14.95
CA ASP A 15 0.64 -18.47 -15.96
C ASP A 15 1.17 -17.11 -16.60
N LEU A 16 0.50 -16.48 -17.60
CA LEU A 16 0.61 -15.05 -18.02
C LEU A 16 -0.34 -14.74 -19.23
N ILE A 17 -1.67 -14.70 -19.06
CA ILE A 17 -2.59 -14.34 -20.18
C ILE A 17 -3.74 -13.40 -19.76
N SER A 18 -3.85 -12.26 -20.43
CA SER A 18 -5.04 -11.39 -20.42
C SER A 18 -6.18 -12.00 -21.27
N SER A 19 -6.93 -12.94 -20.69
CA SER A 19 -8.10 -13.54 -21.34
C SER A 19 -9.20 -13.94 -20.32
N PRO A 20 -10.39 -14.38 -20.76
CA PRO A 20 -11.53 -14.65 -19.88
C PRO A 20 -11.33 -15.70 -18.76
N MET A 21 -10.22 -16.45 -18.79
CA MET A 21 -9.83 -17.43 -17.76
C MET A 21 -9.87 -16.88 -16.33
N GLN A 22 -9.65 -15.57 -16.10
CA GLN A 22 -9.64 -14.99 -14.76
C GLN A 22 -10.95 -15.18 -13.96
N ARG A 23 -12.06 -15.54 -14.60
CA ARG A 23 -13.36 -15.73 -13.92
C ARG A 23 -13.58 -17.13 -13.35
N CYS A 24 -12.82 -18.14 -13.78
CA CYS A 24 -12.93 -19.49 -13.25
C CYS A 24 -12.13 -19.61 -11.94
N LEU A 25 -12.84 -19.60 -10.81
CA LEU A 25 -12.27 -19.52 -9.46
C LEU A 25 -11.53 -20.80 -8.99
N THR A 26 -11.32 -21.80 -9.85
CA THR A 26 -10.62 -23.05 -9.51
C THR A 26 -9.48 -23.36 -10.50
N LEU A 27 -8.98 -22.34 -11.21
CA LEU A 27 -7.86 -22.51 -12.14
C LEU A 27 -6.53 -22.72 -11.40
N THR A 28 -6.29 -23.98 -11.02
CA THR A 28 -5.00 -24.49 -10.55
C THR A 28 -3.88 -24.16 -11.56
N ILE A 29 -4.22 -24.04 -12.86
CA ILE A 29 -3.33 -23.74 -14.00
C ILE A 29 -3.20 -22.23 -14.33
N ALA A 30 -4.00 -21.33 -13.74
CA ALA A 30 -3.75 -19.87 -13.87
C ALA A 30 -3.17 -19.23 -12.58
N ARG A 31 -3.62 -19.69 -11.41
CA ARG A 31 -3.13 -19.21 -10.09
C ARG A 31 -1.68 -19.52 -9.81
N HIS A 32 -1.22 -20.61 -10.41
CA HIS A 32 -0.12 -20.53 -11.35
C HIS A 32 0.87 -19.36 -11.20
N SER A 33 1.06 -18.45 -12.16
CA SER A 33 2.30 -17.63 -12.13
C SER A 33 2.40 -16.64 -11.02
N ARG A 34 1.30 -16.35 -10.33
CA ARG A 34 1.36 -15.38 -9.26
C ARG A 34 2.40 -15.80 -8.22
N LEU A 35 2.63 -17.10 -8.01
CA LEU A 35 3.71 -17.58 -7.15
C LEU A 35 5.07 -17.66 -7.87
N SER A 36 5.16 -18.33 -9.03
CA SER A 36 6.45 -18.51 -9.73
C SER A 36 7.04 -17.22 -10.32
N LEU A 37 6.22 -16.34 -10.93
CA LEU A 37 6.68 -15.01 -11.33
C LEU A 37 7.07 -14.21 -10.08
N ARG A 38 6.27 -14.20 -9.00
CA ARG A 38 6.62 -13.44 -7.79
C ARG A 38 7.93 -13.91 -7.18
N ASN A 39 8.17 -15.21 -7.09
CA ASN A 39 9.42 -15.75 -6.52
C ASN A 39 10.62 -15.52 -7.45
N LYS A 40 10.45 -15.62 -8.77
CA LYS A 40 11.48 -15.25 -9.76
C LYS A 40 11.76 -13.73 -9.73
N PHE A 41 10.74 -12.89 -9.65
CA PHE A 41 10.90 -11.44 -9.52
C PHE A 41 11.49 -11.04 -8.16
N ALA A 42 11.15 -11.73 -7.07
CA ALA A 42 11.76 -11.52 -5.76
C ALA A 42 13.24 -11.93 -5.77
N SER A 43 13.61 -13.03 -6.43
CA SER A 43 15.02 -13.39 -6.58
C SER A 43 15.77 -12.36 -7.42
N VAL A 44 15.21 -11.92 -8.55
CA VAL A 44 15.79 -10.89 -9.43
C VAL A 44 15.93 -9.54 -8.69
N HIS A 45 14.93 -9.15 -7.89
CA HIS A 45 14.98 -7.95 -7.05
C HIS A 45 16.09 -8.04 -5.98
N CYS A 46 16.28 -9.22 -5.40
CA CYS A 46 17.39 -9.54 -4.50
C CYS A 46 18.72 -9.87 -5.23
N GLN A 47 18.81 -9.65 -6.55
CA GLN A 47 19.99 -9.94 -7.39
C GLN A 47 20.46 -11.42 -7.36
N GLN A 48 19.56 -12.36 -7.11
CA GLN A 48 19.82 -13.80 -7.04
C GLN A 48 19.28 -14.56 -8.26
N SER A 49 20.09 -15.46 -8.79
CA SER A 49 19.66 -16.46 -9.78
C SER A 49 18.73 -17.49 -9.14
N ALA A 50 17.59 -17.74 -9.78
CA ALA A 50 16.60 -18.73 -9.37
C ALA A 50 16.62 -19.97 -10.27
N ALA A 51 16.66 -21.16 -9.67
CA ALA A 51 16.38 -22.43 -10.32
C ALA A 51 15.10 -23.06 -9.74
N MET A 52 14.08 -23.24 -10.58
CA MET A 52 12.76 -23.72 -10.16
C MET A 52 12.48 -25.14 -10.66
N SER A 53 12.11 -26.06 -9.77
CA SER A 53 11.40 -27.29 -10.16
C SER A 53 9.90 -27.06 -10.01
N GLY A 54 9.18 -27.16 -11.13
CA GLY A 54 7.71 -27.12 -11.14
C GLY A 54 7.07 -28.47 -10.81
N ALA A 55 5.74 -28.52 -10.78
CA ALA A 55 5.01 -29.75 -10.50
C ALA A 55 5.29 -30.81 -11.58
N PRO A 56 5.56 -32.09 -11.22
CA PRO A 56 5.73 -33.17 -12.19
C PRO A 56 4.51 -33.35 -13.11
N THR A 57 3.34 -32.90 -12.62
CA THR A 57 2.03 -32.97 -13.27
C THR A 57 1.66 -31.72 -14.06
N THR A 58 2.50 -30.68 -14.08
CA THR A 58 2.33 -29.45 -14.91
C THR A 58 3.64 -29.00 -15.59
N PRO A 59 4.37 -29.89 -16.31
CA PRO A 59 5.65 -29.53 -16.91
C PRO A 59 5.50 -28.46 -17.99
N LEU A 60 4.44 -28.53 -18.81
CA LEU A 60 4.22 -27.60 -19.93
C LEU A 60 4.02 -26.16 -19.46
N THR A 61 3.28 -25.91 -18.38
CA THR A 61 3.13 -24.57 -17.85
C THR A 61 4.42 -24.04 -17.23
N SER A 62 5.21 -24.93 -16.60
CA SER A 62 6.56 -24.63 -16.07
C SER A 62 7.49 -24.14 -17.18
N VAL A 63 7.48 -24.85 -18.31
CA VAL A 63 8.19 -24.46 -19.54
C VAL A 63 7.67 -23.12 -20.09
N ALA A 64 6.35 -22.95 -20.21
CA ALA A 64 5.74 -21.79 -20.85
C ALA A 64 6.17 -20.47 -20.19
N VAL A 65 6.11 -20.40 -18.86
CA VAL A 65 6.50 -19.17 -18.15
C VAL A 65 8.01 -19.03 -18.01
N SER A 66 8.77 -20.12 -17.91
CA SER A 66 10.23 -20.01 -17.98
C SER A 66 10.68 -19.41 -19.32
N LYS A 67 9.96 -19.67 -20.42
CA LYS A 67 10.15 -18.95 -21.70
C LYS A 67 9.69 -17.48 -21.65
N ILE A 68 8.51 -17.19 -21.11
CA ILE A 68 8.01 -15.79 -21.04
C ILE A 68 8.93 -14.91 -20.18
N VAL A 69 9.42 -15.42 -19.05
CA VAL A 69 10.40 -14.72 -18.20
C VAL A 69 11.74 -14.54 -18.93
N ALA A 70 12.24 -15.59 -19.60
CA ALA A 70 13.47 -15.47 -20.39
C ALA A 70 13.33 -14.41 -21.49
N GLU A 71 12.21 -14.37 -22.23
CA GLU A 71 11.95 -13.35 -23.26
C GLU A 71 11.91 -11.93 -22.68
N VAL A 72 11.32 -11.74 -21.49
CA VAL A 72 11.31 -10.44 -20.80
C VAL A 72 12.71 -10.03 -20.34
N LEU A 73 13.50 -10.96 -19.80
CA LEU A 73 14.90 -10.71 -19.40
C LEU A 73 15.76 -10.34 -20.62
N GLU A 74 15.68 -11.12 -21.70
CA GLU A 74 16.44 -10.93 -22.93
C GLU A 74 16.10 -9.58 -23.61
N LYS A 75 14.82 -9.18 -23.62
CA LYS A 75 14.38 -7.85 -24.08
C LYS A 75 14.96 -6.69 -23.26
N ASN A 76 15.38 -6.93 -22.03
CA ASN A 76 16.03 -5.96 -21.15
C ASN A 76 17.56 -6.15 -21.07
N ASN A 77 18.16 -6.85 -22.04
CA ASN A 77 19.59 -7.17 -22.10
C ASN A 77 20.13 -7.98 -20.91
N LEU A 78 19.27 -8.74 -20.22
CA LEU A 78 19.65 -9.65 -19.14
C LEU A 78 19.69 -11.11 -19.63
N PRO A 79 20.63 -11.95 -19.17
CA PRO A 79 20.63 -13.37 -19.51
C PRO A 79 19.35 -14.09 -19.08
N GLY A 80 18.61 -14.69 -20.03
CA GLY A 80 17.39 -15.46 -19.73
C GLY A 80 17.60 -16.63 -18.75
N ALA A 81 18.84 -17.09 -18.60
CA ALA A 81 19.24 -18.14 -17.65
C ALA A 81 19.15 -17.73 -16.16
N ILE A 82 19.00 -16.44 -15.83
CA ILE A 82 18.81 -15.95 -14.44
C ILE A 82 17.63 -16.66 -13.75
N CYS A 83 16.60 -17.02 -14.51
CA CYS A 83 15.40 -17.72 -14.01
C CYS A 83 15.25 -19.12 -14.62
N SER A 84 16.27 -19.94 -14.43
CA SER A 84 16.35 -21.33 -14.89
C SER A 84 15.27 -22.25 -14.28
N MET A 85 15.04 -23.39 -14.93
CA MET A 85 14.04 -24.36 -14.50
C MET A 85 14.53 -25.80 -14.69
N THR A 86 14.26 -26.65 -13.70
CA THR A 86 14.33 -28.11 -13.77
C THR A 86 12.92 -28.70 -13.76
N CYS A 87 12.78 -29.96 -14.15
CA CYS A 87 11.51 -30.67 -14.02
C CYS A 87 11.79 -32.14 -13.73
N GLY A 88 11.19 -32.66 -12.66
CA GLY A 88 11.33 -34.05 -12.24
C GLY A 88 10.45 -34.34 -11.03
N GLY A 89 10.65 -35.50 -10.41
CA GLY A 89 9.84 -35.96 -9.28
C GLY A 89 10.36 -35.48 -7.92
N ALA A 90 9.99 -36.23 -6.88
CA ALA A 90 10.48 -36.02 -5.52
C ALA A 90 11.99 -36.26 -5.38
N ASP A 91 12.60 -36.99 -6.32
CA ASP A 91 14.04 -37.20 -6.47
C ASP A 91 14.79 -35.87 -6.72
N ILE A 92 14.32 -35.07 -7.68
CA ILE A 92 14.86 -33.74 -7.97
C ILE A 92 14.67 -32.80 -6.77
N GLY A 93 13.49 -32.82 -6.13
CA GLY A 93 13.23 -32.05 -4.91
C GLY A 93 14.13 -32.43 -3.74
N THR A 94 14.43 -33.73 -3.57
CA THR A 94 15.34 -34.24 -2.55
C THR A 94 16.79 -33.86 -2.84
N ALA A 95 17.23 -33.93 -4.11
CA ALA A 95 18.54 -33.47 -4.53
C ALA A 95 18.72 -31.97 -4.21
N MET A 96 17.75 -31.13 -4.60
CA MET A 96 17.75 -29.68 -4.33
C MET A 96 17.74 -29.36 -2.84
N ALA A 97 17.05 -30.15 -2.01
CA ALA A 97 17.05 -29.98 -0.56
C ALA A 97 18.39 -30.34 0.10
N LYS A 98 19.13 -31.30 -0.45
CA LYS A 98 20.42 -31.79 0.08
C LYS A 98 21.66 -31.11 -0.50
N ASP A 99 21.53 -30.38 -1.61
CA ASP A 99 22.64 -29.73 -2.28
C ASP A 99 23.18 -28.53 -1.47
N GLU A 100 24.44 -28.62 -1.05
CA GLU A 100 25.12 -27.58 -0.25
C GLU A 100 25.30 -26.25 -1.00
N ARG A 101 25.20 -26.25 -2.34
CA ARG A 101 25.31 -25.03 -3.18
C ARG A 101 24.05 -24.16 -3.16
N VAL A 102 23.01 -24.59 -2.45
CA VAL A 102 21.70 -23.92 -2.35
C VAL A 102 21.60 -23.19 -1.02
N ASP A 103 21.98 -21.92 -0.98
CA ASP A 103 21.97 -21.11 0.25
C ASP A 103 20.58 -21.03 0.90
N LEU A 104 19.55 -20.91 0.05
CA LEU A 104 18.14 -20.80 0.45
C LEU A 104 17.25 -21.67 -0.45
N LEU A 105 16.51 -22.59 0.18
CA LEU A 105 15.47 -23.38 -0.48
C LEU A 105 14.07 -22.85 -0.15
N SER A 106 13.28 -22.51 -1.17
CA SER A 106 11.84 -22.25 -1.00
C SER A 106 11.05 -23.50 -1.36
N PHE A 107 10.11 -23.90 -0.51
CA PHE A 107 9.22 -25.05 -0.74
C PHE A 107 7.76 -24.70 -0.45
N THR A 108 6.88 -25.04 -1.39
CA THR A 108 5.43 -24.88 -1.27
C THR A 108 4.75 -26.24 -1.34
N GLY A 109 3.92 -26.59 -0.35
CA GLY A 109 3.39 -27.95 -0.26
C GLY A 109 2.48 -28.25 0.94
N SER A 110 2.52 -29.49 1.41
CA SER A 110 1.83 -29.92 2.64
C SER A 110 2.74 -29.78 3.86
N THR A 111 2.17 -29.61 5.06
CA THR A 111 2.92 -29.54 6.31
C THR A 111 3.76 -30.80 6.52
N HIS A 112 3.26 -31.98 6.14
CA HIS A 112 4.02 -33.23 6.19
C HIS A 112 5.31 -33.19 5.34
N VAL A 113 5.23 -32.79 4.06
CA VAL A 113 6.41 -32.78 3.17
C VAL A 113 7.35 -31.63 3.53
N GLY A 114 6.81 -30.47 3.91
CA GLY A 114 7.62 -29.34 4.36
C GLY A 114 8.41 -29.66 5.63
N LYS A 115 7.92 -30.53 6.52
CA LYS A 115 8.71 -31.06 7.64
C LYS A 115 9.90 -31.91 7.16
N LEU A 116 9.72 -32.77 6.15
CA LEU A 116 10.82 -33.57 5.57
C LEU A 116 11.88 -32.66 4.93
N VAL A 117 11.43 -31.70 4.10
CA VAL A 117 12.31 -30.68 3.50
C VAL A 117 13.03 -29.86 4.58
N SER A 118 12.33 -29.48 5.64
CA SER A 118 12.88 -28.73 6.77
C SER A 118 14.02 -29.47 7.46
N MET A 119 13.90 -30.79 7.63
CA MET A 119 14.96 -31.62 8.21
C MET A 119 16.15 -31.74 7.25
N MET A 120 15.92 -32.07 5.97
CA MET A 120 17.00 -32.24 4.98
C MET A 120 17.82 -30.95 4.76
N VAL A 121 17.15 -29.78 4.72
CA VAL A 121 17.86 -28.50 4.60
C VAL A 121 18.62 -28.16 5.90
N GLN A 122 18.11 -28.59 7.06
CA GLN A 122 18.79 -28.40 8.35
C GLN A 122 20.03 -29.29 8.52
N GLU A 123 20.04 -30.51 7.95
CA GLU A 123 21.20 -31.42 7.98
C GLU A 123 22.48 -30.75 7.43
N ARG A 124 22.32 -29.85 6.45
CA ARG A 124 23.40 -29.04 5.85
C ARG A 124 23.44 -27.58 6.33
N PHE A 125 22.76 -27.26 7.44
CA PHE A 125 22.61 -25.89 7.99
C PHE A 125 22.12 -24.82 6.99
N GLY A 126 21.40 -25.23 5.93
CA GLY A 126 20.89 -24.33 4.91
C GLY A 126 19.69 -23.50 5.39
N ARG A 127 19.37 -22.41 4.66
CA ARG A 127 18.16 -21.61 4.93
C ARG A 127 16.97 -22.16 4.16
N LYS A 128 15.77 -21.97 4.72
CA LYS A 128 14.51 -22.47 4.15
C LYS A 128 13.38 -21.46 4.31
N LEU A 129 12.51 -21.40 3.32
CA LEU A 129 11.20 -20.75 3.37
C LEU A 129 10.15 -21.82 3.07
N LEU A 130 9.17 -21.98 3.97
CA LEU A 130 8.18 -23.05 3.93
C LEU A 130 6.78 -22.46 3.83
N GLU A 131 6.20 -22.54 2.65
CA GLU A 131 4.85 -22.06 2.32
C GLU A 131 3.88 -23.24 2.28
N LEU A 132 3.47 -23.74 3.44
CA LEU A 132 2.74 -25.01 3.53
C LEU A 132 1.21 -24.81 3.58
N GLY A 133 0.48 -25.90 3.76
CA GLY A 133 -0.99 -25.92 3.67
C GLY A 133 -1.66 -25.08 4.75
N GLY A 134 -2.70 -24.34 4.38
CA GLY A 134 -3.57 -23.58 5.27
C GLY A 134 -4.90 -24.29 5.51
N ASN A 135 -5.17 -24.81 6.71
CA ASN A 135 -6.47 -25.35 7.15
C ASN A 135 -7.32 -24.24 7.81
N ASN A 136 -7.67 -23.25 6.98
CA ASN A 136 -8.20 -21.96 7.41
C ASN A 136 -9.64 -22.05 7.90
N ALA A 137 -10.00 -21.13 8.81
CA ALA A 137 -11.32 -21.06 9.43
C ALA A 137 -11.99 -19.69 9.26
N ILE A 138 -13.31 -19.72 9.12
CA ILE A 138 -14.19 -18.56 9.30
C ILE A 138 -15.07 -18.84 10.52
N ILE A 139 -15.17 -17.89 11.43
CA ILE A 139 -16.02 -17.91 12.62
C ILE A 139 -17.12 -16.86 12.44
N VAL A 140 -18.38 -17.21 12.69
CA VAL A 140 -19.52 -16.31 12.52
C VAL A 140 -20.28 -16.21 13.84
N PHE A 141 -20.28 -15.01 14.43
CA PHE A 141 -20.99 -14.70 15.67
C PHE A 141 -22.44 -14.29 15.40
N ASP A 142 -23.25 -14.33 16.45
CA ASP A 142 -24.70 -14.09 16.47
C ASP A 142 -25.13 -12.72 15.92
N ASP A 143 -24.25 -11.73 16.00
CA ASP A 143 -24.44 -10.34 15.55
C ASP A 143 -23.96 -10.07 14.11
N ALA A 144 -23.36 -11.05 13.44
CA ALA A 144 -22.78 -10.91 12.09
C ALA A 144 -23.78 -10.49 11.00
N ASP A 145 -23.31 -9.81 9.96
CA ASP A 145 -24.13 -9.55 8.76
C ASP A 145 -24.10 -10.76 7.80
N LEU A 146 -25.21 -11.49 7.75
CA LEU A 146 -25.36 -12.66 6.88
C LEU A 146 -25.24 -12.35 5.38
N ASN A 147 -25.44 -11.10 4.96
CA ASN A 147 -25.27 -10.70 3.56
C ASN A 147 -23.79 -10.61 3.17
N LEU A 148 -22.89 -10.42 4.15
CA LEU A 148 -21.45 -10.41 3.98
C LEU A 148 -20.85 -11.82 4.19
N VAL A 149 -21.32 -12.54 5.22
CA VAL A 149 -20.89 -13.90 5.57
C VAL A 149 -21.05 -14.88 4.42
N VAL A 150 -22.22 -14.93 3.78
CA VAL A 150 -22.51 -15.99 2.79
C VAL A 150 -21.65 -15.85 1.52
N PRO A 151 -21.53 -14.67 0.88
CA PRO A 151 -20.59 -14.48 -0.23
C PRO A 151 -19.14 -14.73 0.17
N ALA A 152 -18.71 -14.26 1.35
CA ALA A 152 -17.35 -14.44 1.84
C ALA A 152 -17.02 -15.93 2.05
N ALA A 153 -17.90 -16.69 2.71
CA ALA A 153 -17.72 -18.12 2.95
C ALA A 153 -17.63 -18.90 1.63
N VAL A 154 -18.56 -18.66 0.68
CA VAL A 154 -18.59 -19.36 -0.62
C VAL A 154 -17.35 -19.02 -1.46
N PHE A 155 -16.91 -17.76 -1.47
CA PHE A 155 -15.67 -17.36 -2.14
C PHE A 155 -14.44 -18.00 -1.48
N ALA A 156 -14.40 -18.06 -0.14
CA ALA A 156 -13.27 -18.60 0.59
C ALA A 156 -13.21 -20.13 0.63
N SER A 157 -14.29 -20.86 0.37
CA SER A 157 -14.33 -22.33 0.37
C SER A 157 -14.37 -22.95 -1.03
N VAL A 158 -15.10 -22.34 -1.98
CA VAL A 158 -15.22 -22.79 -3.37
C VAL A 158 -14.37 -21.93 -4.30
N GLY A 159 -14.37 -20.62 -4.08
CA GLY A 159 -13.67 -19.65 -4.92
C GLY A 159 -12.14 -19.64 -4.78
N THR A 160 -11.60 -20.29 -3.77
CA THR A 160 -10.17 -20.54 -3.58
C THR A 160 -9.81 -22.03 -3.68
N ALA A 161 -10.80 -22.92 -3.81
CA ALA A 161 -10.62 -24.37 -3.77
C ALA A 161 -9.46 -24.83 -4.67
N GLY A 162 -8.57 -25.64 -4.10
CA GLY A 162 -7.31 -26.06 -4.74
C GLY A 162 -6.10 -25.19 -4.40
N GLN A 163 -6.28 -23.94 -3.94
CA GLN A 163 -5.21 -23.17 -3.31
C GLN A 163 -4.88 -23.76 -1.94
N ARG A 164 -3.59 -24.03 -1.69
CA ARG A 164 -3.13 -24.68 -0.45
C ARG A 164 -3.30 -23.78 0.77
N CYS A 165 -2.87 -22.52 0.65
CA CYS A 165 -2.69 -21.54 1.72
C CYS A 165 -3.97 -20.76 2.10
N THR A 166 -4.91 -20.53 1.18
CA THR A 166 -6.05 -19.60 1.35
C THR A 166 -7.39 -20.27 1.69
N THR A 167 -7.63 -21.51 1.25
CA THR A 167 -8.97 -22.14 1.27
C THR A 167 -9.52 -22.33 2.70
N THR A 168 -10.65 -21.70 3.01
CA THR A 168 -11.47 -21.99 4.19
C THR A 168 -11.99 -23.41 4.10
N ARG A 169 -11.64 -24.23 5.09
CA ARG A 169 -12.15 -25.62 5.24
C ARG A 169 -13.04 -25.79 6.46
N ARG A 170 -13.01 -24.84 7.40
CA ARG A 170 -13.79 -24.86 8.63
C ARG A 170 -14.65 -23.60 8.70
N LEU A 171 -15.97 -23.76 8.71
CA LEU A 171 -16.93 -22.67 8.96
C LEU A 171 -17.57 -22.92 10.32
N MET A 172 -17.15 -22.16 11.32
CA MET A 172 -17.66 -22.22 12.69
C MET A 172 -18.80 -21.22 12.82
N LEU A 173 -19.99 -21.69 13.21
CA LEU A 173 -21.20 -20.88 13.30
C LEU A 173 -21.73 -20.89 14.73
N HIS A 174 -22.10 -19.71 15.24
CA HIS A 174 -22.84 -19.63 16.49
C HIS A 174 -24.19 -20.38 16.37
N GLU A 175 -24.62 -21.08 17.41
CA GLU A 175 -25.78 -21.97 17.35
C GLU A 175 -27.07 -21.30 16.84
N SER A 176 -27.30 -20.03 17.18
CA SER A 176 -28.47 -19.26 16.73
C SER A 176 -28.52 -18.96 15.23
N LEU A 177 -27.37 -19.04 14.53
CA LEU A 177 -27.24 -18.75 13.10
C LEU A 177 -26.96 -19.99 12.24
N HIS A 178 -26.58 -21.11 12.86
CA HIS A 178 -26.09 -22.32 12.17
C HIS A 178 -26.98 -22.73 10.98
N ASP A 179 -28.25 -23.04 11.23
CA ASP A 179 -29.15 -23.59 10.22
C ASP A 179 -29.45 -22.57 9.11
N ALA A 180 -29.65 -21.30 9.48
CA ALA A 180 -29.94 -20.22 8.55
C ALA A 180 -28.74 -19.90 7.62
N VAL A 181 -27.51 -20.03 8.10
CA VAL A 181 -26.31 -19.87 7.27
C VAL A 181 -26.07 -21.10 6.42
N VAL A 182 -26.21 -22.32 6.95
CA VAL A 182 -26.10 -23.56 6.18
C VAL A 182 -27.07 -23.57 5.00
N GLU A 183 -28.34 -23.23 5.19
CA GLU A 183 -29.33 -23.16 4.10
C GLU A 183 -28.88 -22.17 2.99
N ARG A 184 -28.44 -20.97 3.38
CA ARG A 184 -28.00 -19.93 2.44
C ARG A 184 -26.73 -20.33 1.68
N VAL A 185 -25.75 -20.94 2.36
CA VAL A 185 -24.51 -21.43 1.74
C VAL A 185 -24.79 -22.60 0.79
N VAL A 186 -25.65 -23.56 1.18
CA VAL A 186 -26.12 -24.64 0.29
C VAL A 186 -26.83 -24.07 -0.95
N LYS A 187 -27.66 -23.04 -0.79
CA LYS A 187 -28.33 -22.36 -1.92
C LYS A 187 -27.33 -21.68 -2.86
N ALA A 188 -26.28 -21.06 -2.33
CA ALA A 188 -25.22 -20.45 -3.12
C ALA A 188 -24.34 -21.49 -3.84
N TYR A 189 -24.00 -22.60 -3.17
CA TYR A 189 -23.26 -23.72 -3.79
C TYR A 189 -24.00 -24.32 -4.99
N LYS A 190 -25.34 -24.39 -4.95
CA LYS A 190 -26.19 -24.81 -6.09
C LYS A 190 -26.13 -23.86 -7.29
N GLN A 191 -25.68 -22.62 -7.11
CA GLN A 191 -25.57 -21.62 -8.18
C GLN A 191 -24.17 -21.57 -8.80
N VAL A 192 -23.19 -22.31 -8.26
CA VAL A 192 -21.82 -22.35 -8.79
C VAL A 192 -21.81 -23.08 -10.13
N ARG A 193 -21.47 -22.37 -11.21
CA ARG A 193 -21.33 -22.95 -12.54
C ARG A 193 -20.04 -23.76 -12.65
N ILE A 194 -20.18 -25.09 -12.60
CA ILE A 194 -19.08 -26.04 -12.81
C ILE A 194 -18.89 -26.30 -14.30
N GLY A 195 -17.70 -26.04 -14.84
CA GLY A 195 -17.52 -25.97 -16.29
C GLY A 195 -16.07 -26.08 -16.75
N ASP A 196 -15.87 -25.92 -18.06
CA ASP A 196 -14.54 -25.84 -18.64
C ASP A 196 -13.87 -24.52 -18.19
N PRO A 197 -12.64 -24.54 -17.63
CA PRO A 197 -11.90 -23.33 -17.29
C PRO A 197 -11.67 -22.32 -18.43
N TRP A 198 -11.78 -22.74 -19.69
CA TRP A 198 -11.71 -21.84 -20.86
C TRP A 198 -13.01 -21.06 -21.11
N ASP A 199 -14.14 -21.47 -20.52
CA ASP A 199 -15.42 -20.76 -20.61
C ASP A 199 -15.42 -19.55 -19.63
N PRO A 200 -15.60 -18.30 -20.13
CA PRO A 200 -15.68 -17.06 -19.33
C PRO A 200 -16.67 -17.07 -18.17
N SER A 201 -17.65 -17.98 -18.21
CA SER A 201 -18.77 -18.06 -17.28
C SER A 201 -18.69 -19.28 -16.34
N THR A 202 -17.68 -20.14 -16.51
CA THR A 202 -17.32 -21.13 -15.49
C THR A 202 -16.84 -20.42 -14.23
N LEU A 203 -17.38 -20.84 -13.08
CA LEU A 203 -16.94 -20.39 -11.76
C LEU A 203 -16.12 -21.46 -11.04
N TYR A 204 -16.36 -22.75 -11.33
CA TYR A 204 -15.65 -23.86 -10.69
C TYR A 204 -15.13 -24.90 -11.71
N GLY A 205 -13.88 -25.32 -11.52
CA GLY A 205 -13.12 -26.18 -12.44
C GLY A 205 -12.72 -27.54 -11.83
N PRO A 206 -12.03 -28.41 -12.59
CA PRO A 206 -11.68 -29.76 -12.16
C PRO A 206 -10.53 -29.78 -11.14
N LEU A 207 -10.45 -30.87 -10.37
CA LEU A 207 -9.28 -31.18 -9.55
C LEU A 207 -8.04 -31.48 -10.41
N HIS A 208 -6.87 -31.29 -9.82
CA HIS A 208 -5.60 -31.41 -10.56
C HIS A 208 -5.29 -32.83 -11.03
N THR A 209 -5.57 -33.85 -10.20
CA THR A 209 -5.23 -35.26 -10.49
C THR A 209 -6.36 -36.21 -10.09
N LYS A 210 -6.35 -37.43 -10.65
CA LYS A 210 -7.23 -38.53 -10.20
C LYS A 210 -7.01 -38.87 -8.72
N GLN A 211 -5.76 -38.83 -8.25
CA GLN A 211 -5.43 -39.01 -6.84
C GLN A 211 -6.11 -37.98 -5.93
N ALA A 212 -6.31 -36.73 -6.40
CA ALA A 212 -7.07 -35.74 -5.64
C ALA A 212 -8.58 -36.07 -5.57
N VAL A 213 -9.14 -36.73 -6.61
CA VAL A 213 -10.52 -37.26 -6.60
C VAL A 213 -10.64 -38.42 -5.60
N GLU A 214 -9.67 -39.33 -5.58
CA GLU A 214 -9.59 -40.43 -4.62
C GLU A 214 -9.47 -39.90 -3.17
N GLN A 215 -8.62 -38.89 -2.93
CA GLN A 215 -8.51 -38.21 -1.64
C GLN A 215 -9.81 -37.51 -1.23
N TYR A 216 -10.52 -36.88 -2.16
CA TYR A 216 -11.81 -36.25 -1.93
C TYR A 216 -12.87 -37.28 -1.50
N LEU A 217 -12.98 -38.41 -2.21
CA LEU A 217 -13.88 -39.50 -1.84
C LEU A 217 -13.52 -40.12 -0.48
N ALA A 218 -12.23 -40.37 -0.24
CA ALA A 218 -11.75 -40.92 1.02
C ALA A 218 -12.03 -39.97 2.20
N ALA A 219 -11.86 -38.66 2.03
CA ALA A 219 -12.17 -37.66 3.06
C ALA A 219 -13.67 -37.59 3.38
N ILE A 220 -14.55 -37.72 2.37
CA ILE A 220 -16.00 -37.79 2.58
C ILE A 220 -16.39 -39.05 3.36
N GLU A 221 -15.85 -40.21 3.02
CA GLU A 221 -16.16 -41.46 3.74
C GLU A 221 -15.59 -41.44 5.17
N GLN A 222 -14.39 -40.90 5.39
CA GLN A 222 -13.85 -40.69 6.74
C GLN A 222 -14.70 -39.72 7.56
N ALA A 223 -15.21 -38.64 6.95
CA ALA A 223 -16.11 -37.70 7.61
C ALA A 223 -17.44 -38.37 8.00
N LYS A 224 -18.04 -39.19 7.12
CA LYS A 224 -19.24 -39.98 7.45
C LYS A 224 -19.00 -40.95 8.60
N GLN A 225 -17.86 -41.66 8.58
CA GLN A 225 -17.47 -42.58 9.66
C GLN A 225 -17.26 -41.86 11.00
N GLN A 226 -16.89 -40.58 10.98
CA GLN A 226 -16.74 -39.72 12.16
C GLN A 226 -18.05 -38.99 12.55
N GLY A 227 -19.20 -39.39 12.00
CA GLY A 227 -20.53 -38.83 12.33
C GLY A 227 -20.98 -37.65 11.45
N GLY A 228 -20.16 -37.22 10.49
CA GLY A 228 -20.47 -36.12 9.59
C GLY A 228 -21.59 -36.43 8.59
N THR A 229 -22.50 -35.48 8.42
CA THR A 229 -23.61 -35.54 7.45
C THR A 229 -23.31 -34.64 6.25
N VAL A 230 -23.33 -35.21 5.05
CA VAL A 230 -23.18 -34.45 3.79
C VAL A 230 -24.51 -33.74 3.49
N VAL A 231 -24.54 -32.41 3.56
CA VAL A 231 -25.75 -31.61 3.27
C VAL A 231 -25.79 -31.10 1.82
N TYR A 232 -24.65 -31.07 1.14
CA TYR A 232 -24.55 -30.79 -0.29
C TYR A 232 -23.28 -31.39 -0.91
N GLY A 233 -23.36 -31.76 -2.19
CA GLY A 233 -22.26 -32.33 -2.96
C GLY A 233 -21.99 -33.81 -2.65
N GLY A 234 -20.72 -34.17 -2.57
CA GLY A 234 -20.25 -35.49 -2.17
C GLY A 234 -20.00 -36.47 -3.32
N LYS A 235 -20.08 -36.03 -4.59
CA LYS A 235 -19.97 -36.89 -5.78
C LYS A 235 -18.85 -36.47 -6.72
N VAL A 236 -18.43 -37.43 -7.54
CA VAL A 236 -17.68 -37.19 -8.80
C VAL A 236 -18.71 -36.92 -9.89
N MET A 237 -18.45 -35.95 -10.76
CA MET A 237 -19.36 -35.61 -11.86
C MET A 237 -19.14 -36.55 -13.05
N ASP A 238 -20.22 -37.00 -13.68
CA ASP A 238 -20.17 -37.82 -14.89
C ASP A 238 -19.82 -36.97 -16.13
N ARG A 239 -18.52 -36.66 -16.28
CA ARG A 239 -17.94 -35.92 -17.40
C ARG A 239 -16.43 -36.20 -17.51
N SER A 240 -15.87 -35.94 -18.68
CA SER A 240 -14.41 -36.01 -18.88
C SER A 240 -13.67 -34.99 -18.00
N GLY A 241 -12.60 -35.44 -17.34
CA GLY A 241 -11.79 -34.66 -16.39
C GLY A 241 -12.04 -35.05 -14.92
N ASN A 242 -11.27 -34.47 -14.00
CA ASN A 242 -11.33 -34.78 -12.56
C ASN A 242 -12.38 -33.91 -11.84
N TYR A 243 -13.62 -33.88 -12.34
CA TYR A 243 -14.66 -32.99 -11.81
C TYR A 243 -15.37 -33.60 -10.60
N VAL A 244 -15.51 -32.82 -9.53
CA VAL A 244 -16.24 -33.19 -8.31
C VAL A 244 -17.18 -32.06 -7.90
N GLU A 245 -18.20 -32.38 -7.12
CA GLU A 245 -19.10 -31.37 -6.54
C GLU A 245 -18.43 -30.68 -5.32
N PRO A 246 -18.44 -29.34 -5.21
CA PRO A 246 -18.03 -28.69 -3.97
C PRO A 246 -18.97 -29.12 -2.83
N THR A 247 -18.41 -29.55 -1.71
CA THR A 247 -19.10 -30.37 -0.71
C THR A 247 -19.19 -29.66 0.63
N ILE A 248 -20.32 -29.81 1.32
CA ILE A 248 -20.56 -29.25 2.66
C ILE A 248 -20.91 -30.41 3.60
N ILE A 249 -20.21 -30.50 4.72
CA ILE A 249 -20.41 -31.52 5.75
C ILE A 249 -20.67 -30.85 7.10
N THR A 250 -21.77 -31.21 7.75
CA THR A 250 -22.18 -30.72 9.09
C THR A 250 -22.11 -31.85 10.11
N GLY A 251 -22.19 -31.53 11.41
CA GLY A 251 -22.41 -32.53 12.47
C GLY A 251 -21.16 -33.32 12.90
N LEU A 252 -19.98 -32.93 12.43
CA LEU A 252 -18.71 -33.36 13.01
C LEU A 252 -18.45 -32.59 14.30
N ALA A 253 -17.79 -33.24 15.26
CA ALA A 253 -17.17 -32.57 16.40
C ALA A 253 -15.94 -31.76 15.94
N HIS A 254 -15.54 -30.74 16.71
CA HIS A 254 -14.39 -29.89 16.36
C HIS A 254 -13.07 -30.68 16.32
N ASP A 255 -12.92 -31.64 17.23
CA ASP A 255 -11.77 -32.52 17.45
C ASP A 255 -11.73 -33.74 16.51
N ALA A 256 -12.73 -33.90 15.63
CA ALA A 256 -12.79 -35.01 14.68
C ALA A 256 -11.52 -35.02 13.80
N PRO A 257 -10.76 -36.14 13.71
CA PRO A 257 -9.47 -36.17 13.02
C PRO A 257 -9.48 -35.62 11.59
N ILE A 258 -10.59 -35.76 10.85
CA ILE A 258 -10.72 -35.23 9.49
C ILE A 258 -10.71 -33.69 9.45
N VAL A 259 -11.23 -33.01 10.48
CA VAL A 259 -11.26 -31.55 10.62
C VAL A 259 -9.86 -30.99 10.82
N HIS A 260 -8.96 -31.75 11.47
CA HIS A 260 -7.55 -31.42 11.67
C HIS A 260 -6.62 -31.85 10.51
N THR A 261 -7.16 -32.54 9.48
CA THR A 261 -6.37 -33.10 8.38
C THR A 261 -6.33 -32.18 7.16
N GLU A 262 -5.13 -31.73 6.78
CA GLU A 262 -4.91 -30.92 5.57
C GLU A 262 -5.25 -31.69 4.28
N THR A 263 -6.48 -31.53 3.79
CA THR A 263 -6.92 -32.16 2.54
C THR A 263 -7.14 -31.10 1.46
N PHE A 264 -6.50 -31.22 0.30
CA PHE A 264 -6.49 -30.19 -0.76
C PHE A 264 -7.65 -30.38 -1.76
N VAL A 265 -8.86 -30.42 -1.23
CA VAL A 265 -10.12 -30.79 -1.94
C VAL A 265 -11.25 -29.84 -1.50
N PRO A 266 -12.34 -29.68 -2.29
CA PRO A 266 -13.39 -28.69 -2.04
C PRO A 266 -14.42 -29.17 -0.99
N ILE A 267 -13.96 -29.46 0.22
CA ILE A 267 -14.82 -29.86 1.35
C ILE A 267 -14.81 -28.76 2.40
N LEU A 268 -16.01 -28.27 2.75
CA LEU A 268 -16.24 -27.34 3.85
C LEU A 268 -16.90 -28.09 5.02
N TYR A 269 -16.17 -28.19 6.14
CA TYR A 269 -16.70 -28.67 7.41
C TYR A 269 -17.38 -27.50 8.12
N VAL A 270 -18.66 -27.67 8.46
CA VAL A 270 -19.44 -26.69 9.21
C VAL A 270 -19.60 -27.18 10.63
N LEU A 271 -19.13 -26.37 11.58
CA LEU A 271 -19.09 -26.65 13.01
C LEU A 271 -20.01 -25.67 13.74
N LYS A 272 -20.54 -26.08 14.89
CA LYS A 272 -21.46 -25.27 15.70
C LYS A 272 -20.87 -25.02 17.08
N PHE A 273 -20.76 -23.76 17.48
CA PHE A 273 -20.24 -23.33 18.79
C PHE A 273 -21.28 -22.51 19.55
N ASN A 274 -21.10 -22.39 20.87
CA ASN A 274 -22.01 -21.67 21.75
C ASN A 274 -21.33 -20.45 22.41
N THR A 275 -20.03 -20.52 22.67
CA THR A 275 -19.26 -19.46 23.34
C THR A 275 -18.10 -18.94 22.50
N GLU A 276 -17.64 -17.72 22.80
CA GLU A 276 -16.50 -17.09 22.12
C GLU A 276 -15.19 -17.83 22.41
N GLU A 277 -15.04 -18.29 23.65
CA GLU A 277 -13.90 -19.06 24.15
C GLU A 277 -13.75 -20.40 23.42
N GLU A 278 -14.85 -21.13 23.19
CA GLU A 278 -14.87 -22.34 22.36
C GLU A 278 -14.42 -22.03 20.92
N ALA A 279 -14.99 -21.01 20.29
CA ALA A 279 -14.69 -20.68 18.90
C ALA A 279 -13.21 -20.31 18.70
N PHE A 280 -12.61 -19.56 19.63
CA PHE A 280 -11.19 -19.21 19.58
C PHE A 280 -10.32 -20.43 19.86
N ALA A 281 -10.67 -21.28 20.84
CA ALA A 281 -9.95 -22.53 21.11
C ALA A 281 -9.92 -23.45 19.89
N TRP A 282 -11.07 -23.73 19.28
CA TRP A 282 -11.20 -24.63 18.12
C TRP A 282 -10.48 -24.09 16.86
N ASN A 283 -10.39 -22.76 16.70
CA ASN A 283 -9.53 -22.18 15.67
C ASN A 283 -8.06 -22.53 15.91
N ASN A 284 -7.63 -22.43 17.16
CA ASN A 284 -6.24 -22.52 17.59
C ASN A 284 -5.72 -23.98 17.62
N GLU A 285 -6.57 -24.96 17.98
CA GLU A 285 -6.25 -26.40 18.00
C GLU A 285 -5.75 -26.97 16.65
N VAL A 286 -6.08 -26.32 15.53
CA VAL A 286 -5.61 -26.74 14.18
C VAL A 286 -4.28 -26.08 13.86
N LYS A 287 -3.22 -26.90 13.87
CA LYS A 287 -1.81 -26.51 13.67
C LYS A 287 -1.51 -25.94 12.29
N GLN A 288 -2.27 -26.35 11.27
CA GLN A 288 -2.06 -25.94 9.89
C GLN A 288 -2.83 -24.66 9.51
N GLY A 289 -3.41 -23.92 10.46
CA GLY A 289 -4.15 -22.68 10.14
C GLY A 289 -3.20 -21.55 9.72
N LEU A 290 -3.16 -21.19 8.44
CA LEU A 290 -2.39 -20.01 7.99
C LEU A 290 -3.18 -18.73 8.24
N SER A 291 -4.47 -18.76 7.92
CA SER A 291 -5.36 -17.62 8.04
C SER A 291 -6.69 -17.99 8.70
N SER A 292 -7.24 -17.04 9.45
CA SER A 292 -8.54 -17.14 10.13
C SER A 292 -9.31 -15.83 9.98
N SER A 293 -10.63 -15.87 10.15
CA SER A 293 -11.47 -14.68 10.14
C SER A 293 -12.63 -14.80 11.11
N ILE A 294 -13.03 -13.69 11.73
CA ILE A 294 -14.31 -13.57 12.45
C ILE A 294 -15.28 -12.66 11.69
N PHE A 295 -16.57 -12.95 11.78
CA PHE A 295 -17.64 -12.05 11.41
C PHE A 295 -18.42 -11.66 12.66
N THR A 296 -18.44 -10.36 12.97
CA THR A 296 -18.98 -9.77 14.20
C THR A 296 -19.21 -8.26 13.99
N LYS A 297 -20.12 -7.67 14.76
CA LYS A 297 -20.29 -6.21 14.92
C LYS A 297 -19.77 -5.73 16.28
N ASP A 298 -19.63 -6.60 17.27
CA ASP A 298 -18.97 -6.31 18.55
C ASP A 298 -17.48 -5.99 18.34
N MET A 299 -17.12 -4.72 18.52
CA MET A 299 -15.73 -4.23 18.50
C MET A 299 -14.90 -4.78 19.66
N GLY A 300 -15.50 -5.07 20.81
CA GLY A 300 -14.81 -5.68 21.94
C GLY A 300 -14.29 -7.08 21.59
N ARG A 301 -15.10 -7.87 20.89
CA ARG A 301 -14.72 -9.16 20.31
C ARG A 301 -13.62 -9.04 19.27
N VAL A 302 -13.66 -8.01 18.42
CA VAL A 302 -12.56 -7.70 17.49
C VAL A 302 -11.24 -7.49 18.23
N PHE A 303 -11.21 -6.66 19.27
CA PHE A 303 -9.99 -6.46 20.07
C PHE A 303 -9.51 -7.73 20.78
N ARG A 304 -10.42 -8.60 21.26
CA ARG A 304 -10.05 -9.90 21.87
C ARG A 304 -9.46 -10.87 20.84
N TRP A 305 -10.03 -10.92 19.63
CA TRP A 305 -9.58 -11.76 18.51
C TRP A 305 -8.22 -11.37 17.93
N LEU A 306 -7.93 -10.07 17.89
CA LEU A 306 -6.63 -9.53 17.47
C LEU A 306 -5.59 -9.53 18.60
N GLY A 307 -6.02 -9.70 19.84
CA GLY A 307 -5.17 -9.74 21.02
C GLY A 307 -4.49 -11.10 21.26
N PRO A 308 -3.61 -11.21 22.27
CA PRO A 308 -2.79 -12.40 22.53
C PRO A 308 -3.56 -13.64 23.03
N LYS A 309 -4.89 -13.55 23.17
CA LYS A 309 -5.80 -14.67 23.50
C LYS A 309 -6.76 -15.02 22.34
N GLY A 310 -6.67 -14.29 21.23
CA GLY A 310 -7.49 -14.48 20.05
C GLY A 310 -6.87 -15.50 19.11
N SER A 311 -6.72 -15.14 17.83
CA SER A 311 -6.17 -16.04 16.83
C SER A 311 -4.64 -16.14 16.90
N ASP A 312 -4.14 -17.37 16.76
CA ASP A 312 -2.72 -17.71 16.61
C ASP A 312 -2.31 -18.00 15.15
N CYS A 313 -3.19 -17.67 14.19
CA CYS A 313 -2.88 -17.72 12.75
C CYS A 313 -1.93 -16.57 12.36
N GLY A 314 -1.07 -16.79 11.35
CA GLY A 314 -0.18 -15.75 10.82
C GLY A 314 -0.93 -14.56 10.19
N ILE A 315 -2.13 -14.81 9.64
CA ILE A 315 -3.02 -13.78 9.08
C ILE A 315 -4.37 -13.81 9.80
N VAL A 316 -4.63 -12.77 10.57
CA VAL A 316 -5.87 -12.60 11.35
C VAL A 316 -6.78 -11.56 10.70
N ASN A 317 -7.99 -11.98 10.29
CA ASN A 317 -8.95 -11.14 9.57
C ASN A 317 -10.21 -10.83 10.40
N VAL A 318 -10.92 -9.76 10.01
CA VAL A 318 -12.21 -9.33 10.58
C VAL A 318 -13.15 -8.93 9.46
N ASN A 319 -14.35 -9.49 9.42
CA ASN A 319 -15.42 -9.23 8.45
C ASN A 319 -15.02 -9.41 6.96
N ILE A 320 -13.92 -10.11 6.67
CA ILE A 320 -13.44 -10.42 5.31
C ILE A 320 -13.06 -11.92 5.19
N PRO A 321 -13.18 -12.54 4.01
CA PRO A 321 -12.80 -13.95 3.80
C PRO A 321 -11.30 -14.25 4.03
N THR A 322 -10.94 -15.52 4.26
CA THR A 322 -9.53 -15.97 4.43
C THR A 322 -8.69 -15.93 3.14
N SER A 323 -9.20 -15.31 2.08
CA SER A 323 -8.57 -15.24 0.76
C SER A 323 -7.41 -14.23 0.66
N GLY A 324 -7.14 -13.46 1.71
CA GLY A 324 -5.98 -12.55 1.80
C GLY A 324 -4.61 -13.26 1.83
N ALA A 325 -4.57 -14.58 2.02
CA ALA A 325 -3.31 -15.32 2.14
C ALA A 325 -2.47 -15.45 0.85
N GLU A 326 -2.89 -14.88 -0.30
CA GLU A 326 -1.98 -14.73 -1.46
C GLU A 326 -0.77 -13.84 -1.15
N ILE A 327 -0.80 -12.99 -0.09
CA ILE A 327 0.36 -12.19 0.32
C ILE A 327 1.37 -13.01 1.18
N GLY A 328 0.98 -14.19 1.67
CA GLY A 328 1.68 -15.00 2.70
C GLY A 328 3.18 -15.26 2.52
N GLY A 329 3.67 -15.35 1.28
CA GLY A 329 5.09 -15.62 0.97
C GLY A 329 6.12 -14.59 1.46
N ALA A 330 5.69 -13.46 2.03
CA ALA A 330 6.56 -12.49 2.69
C ALA A 330 6.62 -12.65 4.23
N PHE A 331 5.75 -13.47 4.82
CA PHE A 331 5.46 -13.48 6.26
C PHE A 331 5.79 -14.79 6.97
N GLY A 332 6.07 -15.85 6.21
CA GLY A 332 6.60 -17.11 6.70
C GLY A 332 5.55 -17.99 7.38
N GLY A 333 5.09 -19.00 6.65
CA GLY A 333 4.55 -20.24 7.21
C GLY A 333 3.18 -20.18 7.90
N GLU A 334 2.56 -21.35 8.01
CA GLU A 334 1.49 -21.60 8.95
C GLU A 334 2.03 -21.67 10.40
N LYS A 335 1.15 -21.71 11.41
CA LYS A 335 1.48 -21.61 12.86
C LYS A 335 2.67 -22.47 13.34
N HIS A 336 2.91 -23.59 12.67
CA HIS A 336 3.90 -24.59 13.04
C HIS A 336 5.26 -24.42 12.32
N THR A 337 5.39 -23.45 11.39
CA THR A 337 6.58 -23.33 10.52
C THR A 337 7.14 -21.90 10.37
N GLY A 338 6.38 -20.86 10.73
CA GLY A 338 6.91 -19.50 10.75
C GLY A 338 6.34 -18.62 11.88
N GLY A 339 6.99 -17.48 12.10
CA GLY A 339 7.06 -16.83 13.41
C GLY A 339 6.77 -15.34 13.41
N ALA A 340 5.73 -14.90 12.70
CA ALA A 340 5.21 -13.53 12.81
C ALA A 340 3.67 -13.53 12.80
N VAL A 341 3.07 -12.95 13.83
CA VAL A 341 1.63 -12.65 13.86
C VAL A 341 1.43 -11.25 13.29
N TRP A 342 0.67 -11.13 12.21
CA TRP A 342 0.32 -9.83 11.63
C TRP A 342 -1.20 -9.60 11.68
N ILE A 343 -1.58 -8.43 12.20
CA ILE A 343 -2.97 -8.00 12.35
C ILE A 343 -3.42 -7.31 11.04
N GLY A 344 -4.37 -7.93 10.34
CA GLY A 344 -5.02 -7.33 9.18
C GLY A 344 -6.14 -6.37 9.60
N LEU A 345 -5.77 -5.14 9.98
CA LEU A 345 -6.73 -4.04 10.23
C LEU A 345 -6.65 -2.98 9.12
N GLU A 346 -7.73 -2.86 8.34
CA GLU A 346 -7.95 -1.73 7.44
C GLU A 346 -8.62 -0.55 8.20
N SER A 347 -7.95 -0.01 9.23
CA SER A 347 -8.24 1.32 9.80
C SER A 347 -7.16 1.79 10.79
N ARG A 348 -6.92 3.10 10.81
CA ARG A 348 -5.79 3.82 11.46
C ARG A 348 -5.86 3.98 12.99
N THR A 349 -4.67 4.29 13.52
CA THR A 349 -4.32 5.12 14.70
C THR A 349 -4.51 4.58 16.12
N GLU A 350 -3.38 4.62 16.85
CA GLU A 350 -3.24 4.56 18.30
C GLU A 350 -3.91 5.75 19.01
N PRO A 351 -4.16 5.60 20.32
CA PRO A 351 -4.07 6.69 21.28
C PRO A 351 -2.98 6.40 22.33
N GLU A 352 -1.90 7.19 22.36
CA GLU A 352 -1.06 7.28 23.54
C GLU A 352 -1.76 8.11 24.64
N SER A 353 -1.93 7.52 25.83
CA SER A 353 -1.92 8.28 27.10
C SER A 353 -1.62 7.35 28.28
N ASP A 354 -0.32 7.16 28.52
CA ASP A 354 0.36 7.04 29.82
C ASP A 354 -0.46 6.64 31.08
N SER A 355 -0.20 5.44 31.63
CA SER A 355 0.20 5.28 33.04
C SER A 355 0.55 3.83 33.42
N GLY A 356 1.76 3.60 33.94
CA GLY A 356 1.97 2.71 35.10
C GLY A 356 2.24 1.20 34.90
N VAL A 357 3.53 0.86 34.90
CA VAL A 357 4.14 -0.37 35.49
C VAL A 357 3.80 -1.74 34.89
N GLY A 358 4.79 -2.37 34.21
CA GLY A 358 4.75 -3.80 33.87
C GLY A 358 5.75 -4.24 32.81
N GLU A 359 7.06 -4.20 33.11
CA GLU A 359 8.10 -4.58 32.16
C GLU A 359 7.93 -6.01 31.60
N ARG A 360 7.87 -6.13 30.26
CA ARG A 360 8.46 -7.27 29.54
C ARG A 360 9.32 -6.76 28.39
N VAL A 361 10.62 -6.92 28.57
CA VAL A 361 11.66 -6.52 27.62
C VAL A 361 11.50 -7.30 26.32
N PHE A 362 11.13 -6.62 25.23
CA PHE A 362 11.42 -7.12 23.89
C PHE A 362 12.92 -6.96 23.62
N PRO A 363 13.61 -7.99 23.08
CA PRO A 363 15.04 -7.87 22.80
C PRO A 363 15.28 -6.90 21.65
N ARG A 364 15.85 -5.72 21.97
CA ARG A 364 16.60 -4.93 21.00
C ARG A 364 17.66 -5.83 20.35
N LEU A 365 17.58 -6.02 19.04
CA LEU A 365 18.73 -6.49 18.25
C LEU A 365 19.73 -5.34 18.13
N VAL A 366 20.55 -5.19 19.17
CA VAL A 366 21.74 -4.33 19.16
C VAL A 366 22.82 -5.03 18.33
N PHE A 367 23.06 -4.56 17.11
CA PHE A 367 24.27 -4.95 16.36
C PHE A 367 25.47 -4.16 16.88
N GLY A 368 26.05 -4.64 17.98
CA GLY A 368 27.42 -4.32 18.40
C GLY A 368 28.45 -5.22 17.69
N PRO A 369 29.69 -4.76 17.46
CA PRO A 369 30.55 -5.36 16.46
C PRO A 369 31.37 -6.55 16.97
N TYR A 370 31.22 -7.72 16.35
CA TYR A 370 32.28 -8.75 16.33
C TYR A 370 32.41 -9.38 14.95
N TRP A 371 33.63 -9.31 14.43
CA TRP A 371 34.04 -9.88 13.14
C TRP A 371 34.23 -11.38 13.25
N ILE A 372 33.70 -12.13 12.28
CA ILE A 372 34.22 -13.46 11.90
C ILE A 372 34.30 -13.48 10.37
N GLU A 373 35.51 -13.72 9.86
CA GLU A 373 35.85 -13.66 8.45
C GLU A 373 35.32 -14.89 7.67
N LEU A 374 34.64 -14.65 6.55
CA LEU A 374 34.53 -15.62 5.45
C LEU A 374 34.50 -14.85 4.11
N THR A 375 35.38 -15.27 3.21
CA THR A 375 35.87 -14.54 2.03
C THR A 375 34.97 -14.70 0.78
N ALA A 376 34.99 -13.86 -0.26
CA ALA A 376 35.49 -12.48 -0.44
C ALA A 376 34.98 -11.83 -1.76
N VAL A 377 33.86 -12.28 -2.36
CA VAL A 377 33.54 -11.96 -3.78
C VAL A 377 32.21 -11.25 -4.04
N THR A 378 31.16 -11.40 -3.21
CA THR A 378 29.83 -10.77 -3.48
C THR A 378 29.45 -9.62 -2.55
N MET A 379 30.01 -9.54 -1.34
CA MET A 379 29.98 -8.27 -0.60
C MET A 379 30.76 -7.18 -1.35
N SER A 380 31.76 -7.55 -2.16
CA SER A 380 32.58 -6.58 -2.90
C SER A 380 31.77 -5.68 -3.84
N GLU A 381 30.75 -6.19 -4.54
CA GLU A 381 30.07 -5.42 -5.59
C GLU A 381 28.97 -4.51 -5.03
N LEU A 382 28.18 -5.00 -4.06
CA LEU A 382 27.23 -4.14 -3.34
C LEU A 382 27.95 -3.08 -2.50
N GLU A 383 29.07 -3.45 -1.86
CA GLU A 383 29.89 -2.50 -1.11
C GLU A 383 30.63 -1.54 -2.07
N GLN A 384 31.05 -1.97 -3.27
CA GLN A 384 31.55 -1.07 -4.32
C GLN A 384 30.48 -0.08 -4.78
N LEU A 385 29.26 -0.53 -5.11
CA LEU A 385 28.16 0.36 -5.51
C LEU A 385 27.75 1.31 -4.38
N ARG A 386 27.81 0.85 -3.12
CA ARG A 386 27.57 1.69 -1.95
C ARG A 386 28.69 2.71 -1.73
N GLN A 387 29.94 2.29 -1.88
CA GLN A 387 31.11 3.17 -1.79
C GLN A 387 31.16 4.16 -2.95
N GLU A 388 30.78 3.76 -4.16
CA GLU A 388 30.64 4.61 -5.34
C GLU A 388 29.51 5.62 -5.14
N ALA A 389 28.33 5.19 -4.69
CA ALA A 389 27.23 6.10 -4.37
C ALA A 389 27.60 7.11 -3.27
N GLU A 390 28.32 6.68 -2.23
CA GLU A 390 28.79 7.57 -1.17
C GLU A 390 29.94 8.47 -1.65
N GLN A 391 30.82 7.98 -2.53
CA GLN A 391 31.88 8.76 -3.17
C GLN A 391 31.27 9.83 -4.09
N LEU A 392 30.26 9.51 -4.88
CA LEU A 392 29.51 10.45 -5.73
C LEU A 392 28.78 11.49 -4.87
N ARG A 393 28.13 11.08 -3.76
CA ARG A 393 27.55 12.03 -2.79
C ARG A 393 28.59 12.97 -2.19
N ASN A 394 29.77 12.45 -1.85
CA ASN A 394 30.88 13.25 -1.34
C ASN A 394 31.42 14.21 -2.41
N GLN A 395 31.60 13.77 -3.65
CA GLN A 395 31.97 14.62 -4.79
C GLN A 395 30.95 15.75 -5.02
N ILE A 396 29.65 15.45 -4.97
CA ILE A 396 28.57 16.45 -5.08
C ILE A 396 28.63 17.44 -3.90
N ARG A 397 28.83 16.94 -2.66
CA ARG A 397 28.97 17.79 -1.46
C ARG A 397 30.18 18.71 -1.56
N ASP A 398 31.32 18.21 -2.02
CA ASP A 398 32.55 18.98 -2.20
C ASP A 398 32.43 19.99 -3.35
N ALA A 399 31.75 19.64 -4.45
CA ALA A 399 31.45 20.57 -5.55
C ALA A 399 30.53 21.72 -5.10
N ARG A 400 29.43 21.41 -4.40
CA ARG A 400 28.53 22.42 -3.80
C ARG A 400 29.29 23.34 -2.84
N LYS A 401 30.12 22.76 -1.97
CA LYS A 401 30.98 23.50 -1.03
C LYS A 401 32.03 24.37 -1.73
N ALA A 402 32.62 23.92 -2.83
CA ALA A 402 33.55 24.72 -3.64
C ALA A 402 32.87 25.93 -4.31
N CYS A 403 31.56 25.84 -4.56
CA CYS A 403 30.73 26.94 -5.07
C CYS A 403 30.07 27.80 -3.97
N SER A 404 30.30 27.51 -2.68
CA SER A 404 29.75 28.25 -1.54
C SER A 404 30.69 29.40 -1.13
N ASP A 405 30.85 30.39 -2.01
CA ASP A 405 31.78 31.53 -1.85
C ASP A 405 31.29 32.59 -0.84
N SER A 406 29.97 32.80 -0.73
CA SER A 406 29.33 33.70 0.22
C SER A 406 27.93 33.20 0.62
N THR A 407 27.34 33.79 1.67
CA THR A 407 25.95 33.49 2.09
C THR A 407 24.99 34.61 1.69
N LEU A 408 23.72 34.28 1.50
CA LEU A 408 22.68 35.30 1.19
C LEU A 408 22.61 36.39 2.28
N SER A 409 22.84 36.04 3.54
CA SER A 409 22.89 36.98 4.67
C SER A 409 24.06 37.98 4.60
N GLN A 410 25.22 37.59 4.05
CA GLN A 410 26.35 38.48 3.83
C GLN A 410 26.05 39.46 2.68
N ILE A 411 25.55 38.94 1.56
CA ILE A 411 25.23 39.72 0.36
C ILE A 411 24.14 40.78 0.65
N THR A 412 23.15 40.42 1.47
CA THR A 412 22.01 41.29 1.82
C THR A 412 22.24 42.14 3.08
N ALA A 413 23.44 42.08 3.69
CA ALA A 413 23.73 42.78 4.95
C ALA A 413 23.42 44.27 4.89
N GLY A 414 23.75 44.94 3.76
CA GLY A 414 23.50 46.37 3.53
C GLY A 414 22.07 46.77 3.14
N LEU A 415 21.13 45.82 3.01
CA LEU A 415 19.71 46.15 2.72
C LEU A 415 18.95 46.55 4.00
N ASP A 416 17.98 47.45 3.86
CA ASP A 416 17.04 47.77 4.93
C ASP A 416 16.12 46.58 5.26
N SER A 417 15.80 46.39 6.54
CA SER A 417 14.78 45.45 7.00
C SER A 417 13.38 45.92 6.56
N VAL A 418 12.48 44.99 6.23
CA VAL A 418 11.05 45.31 5.98
C VAL A 418 10.33 45.89 7.20
N GLY A 419 10.92 45.78 8.39
CA GLY A 419 10.29 46.19 9.64
C GLY A 419 9.15 45.25 10.06
N ARG A 420 8.37 45.66 11.07
CA ARG A 420 7.33 44.82 11.65
C ARG A 420 6.07 44.80 10.78
N ILE A 421 5.83 43.68 10.11
CA ILE A 421 4.61 43.44 9.33
C ILE A 421 3.44 43.13 10.27
N GLN A 422 2.34 43.89 10.12
CA GLN A 422 1.10 43.73 10.90
C GLN A 422 -0.11 43.67 9.96
N MET A 423 -0.32 42.52 9.32
CA MET A 423 -1.55 42.27 8.55
C MET A 423 -2.74 42.09 9.51
N ARG A 424 -3.96 42.39 9.04
CA ARG A 424 -5.19 42.19 9.82
C ARG A 424 -6.14 41.25 9.08
N THR A 425 -6.86 40.39 9.81
CA THR A 425 -7.95 39.61 9.23
C THR A 425 -9.02 40.56 8.67
N ARG A 426 -9.24 40.55 7.36
CA ARG A 426 -10.27 41.35 6.68
C ARG A 426 -11.57 40.58 6.45
N ARG A 427 -11.48 39.25 6.34
CA ARG A 427 -12.61 38.34 6.14
C ARG A 427 -12.37 37.03 6.89
N THR A 428 -13.44 36.41 7.36
CA THR A 428 -13.45 35.06 7.91
C THR A 428 -14.53 34.27 7.18
N LEU A 429 -14.09 33.28 6.38
CA LEU A 429 -14.99 32.41 5.63
C LEU A 429 -15.47 31.29 6.56
N ARG A 430 -16.80 31.18 6.71
CA ARG A 430 -17.45 30.23 7.63
C ARG A 430 -18.39 29.31 6.85
N GLY A 431 -18.28 28.00 7.07
CA GLY A 431 -19.19 27.04 6.44
C GLY A 431 -18.71 25.60 6.32
N HIS A 432 -17.42 25.33 6.54
CA HIS A 432 -16.97 23.97 6.82
C HIS A 432 -17.36 23.56 8.24
N LEU A 433 -17.58 22.27 8.44
CA LEU A 433 -17.96 21.66 9.72
C LEU A 433 -16.84 20.82 10.35
N ALA A 434 -15.71 20.67 9.64
CA ALA A 434 -14.54 19.94 10.09
C ALA A 434 -13.25 20.57 9.54
N LYS A 435 -12.13 19.98 9.97
CA LYS A 435 -10.75 20.37 9.62
C LYS A 435 -10.59 20.66 8.12
N ILE A 436 -10.14 21.85 7.78
CA ILE A 436 -9.71 22.20 6.41
C ILE A 436 -8.31 21.62 6.20
N TYR A 437 -8.06 21.01 5.04
CA TYR A 437 -6.75 20.43 4.70
C TYR A 437 -6.02 21.23 3.64
N ALA A 438 -6.72 21.65 2.59
CA ALA A 438 -6.14 22.40 1.49
C ALA A 438 -7.02 23.57 1.07
N MET A 439 -6.38 24.58 0.50
CA MET A 439 -7.03 25.64 -0.25
C MET A 439 -6.18 26.02 -1.45
N HIS A 440 -6.81 26.60 -2.48
CA HIS A 440 -6.12 27.14 -3.64
C HIS A 440 -6.86 28.37 -4.16
N TRP A 441 -6.12 29.44 -4.45
CA TRP A 441 -6.67 30.61 -5.13
C TRP A 441 -6.94 30.31 -6.61
N GLY A 442 -7.90 31.01 -7.19
CA GLY A 442 -8.02 31.16 -8.63
C GLY A 442 -7.09 32.27 -9.14
N SER A 443 -6.77 32.21 -10.44
CA SER A 443 -5.97 33.21 -11.15
C SER A 443 -6.60 34.61 -11.15
N ASP A 444 -7.90 34.71 -10.95
CA ASP A 444 -8.62 35.98 -10.79
C ASP A 444 -8.33 36.72 -9.46
N SER A 445 -7.52 36.13 -8.58
CA SER A 445 -7.17 36.66 -7.24
C SER A 445 -8.40 36.98 -6.36
N ARG A 446 -9.55 36.37 -6.66
CA ARG A 446 -10.82 36.63 -5.98
C ARG A 446 -11.55 35.35 -5.58
N LEU A 447 -11.68 34.39 -6.48
CA LEU A 447 -12.23 33.08 -6.18
C LEU A 447 -11.17 32.21 -5.52
N LEU A 448 -11.59 31.35 -4.59
CA LEU A 448 -10.73 30.32 -4.03
C LEU A 448 -11.55 29.07 -3.71
N VAL A 449 -10.91 27.91 -3.81
CA VAL A 449 -11.46 26.63 -3.39
C VAL A 449 -10.84 26.19 -2.07
N SER A 450 -11.62 25.56 -1.21
CA SER A 450 -11.15 24.91 0.02
C SER A 450 -11.77 23.53 0.22
N ALA A 451 -10.96 22.61 0.73
CA ALA A 451 -11.29 21.22 0.97
C ALA A 451 -11.24 20.87 2.45
N SER A 452 -12.27 20.19 2.97
CA SER A 452 -12.41 19.83 4.38
C SER A 452 -12.84 18.37 4.55
N GLN A 453 -12.46 17.81 5.70
CA GLN A 453 -12.86 16.47 6.12
C GLN A 453 -14.36 16.30 6.42
N ASP A 454 -15.16 17.37 6.26
CA ASP A 454 -16.63 17.27 6.22
C ASP A 454 -17.17 16.74 4.88
N GLY A 455 -16.27 16.33 3.96
CA GLY A 455 -16.62 15.82 2.64
C GLY A 455 -17.13 16.91 1.70
N LYS A 456 -16.69 18.16 1.88
CA LYS A 456 -17.07 19.27 0.99
C LYS A 456 -15.85 19.97 0.39
N LEU A 457 -16.03 20.30 -0.88
CA LEU A 457 -15.19 21.23 -1.62
C LEU A 457 -16.00 22.51 -1.85
N ILE A 458 -15.64 23.61 -1.18
CA ILE A 458 -16.39 24.87 -1.24
C ILE A 458 -15.60 25.89 -2.06
N ILE A 459 -16.28 26.56 -3.00
CA ILE A 459 -15.73 27.67 -3.77
C ILE A 459 -16.31 28.96 -3.23
N TRP A 460 -15.44 29.91 -2.88
CA TRP A 460 -15.79 31.16 -2.23
C TRP A 460 -15.46 32.36 -3.11
N ASP A 461 -16.30 33.39 -3.04
CA ASP A 461 -15.92 34.75 -3.40
C ASP A 461 -15.30 35.43 -2.18
N SER A 462 -13.99 35.66 -2.20
CA SER A 462 -13.26 36.28 -1.08
C SER A 462 -13.77 37.67 -0.72
N TYR A 463 -14.28 38.45 -1.67
CA TYR A 463 -14.66 39.84 -1.44
C TYR A 463 -15.96 39.93 -0.65
N THR A 464 -16.95 39.12 -1.05
CA THR A 464 -18.32 39.08 -0.49
C THR A 464 -18.51 38.01 0.58
N THR A 465 -17.58 37.07 0.72
CA THR A 465 -17.65 35.85 1.56
C THR A 465 -18.74 34.83 1.15
N ASN A 466 -19.37 35.04 0.00
CA ASN A 466 -20.40 34.15 -0.51
C ASN A 466 -19.82 32.81 -0.96
N LYS A 467 -20.59 31.73 -0.75
CA LYS A 467 -20.30 30.40 -1.30
C LYS A 467 -20.87 30.34 -2.71
N MET A 468 -20.00 30.29 -3.71
CA MET A 468 -20.40 30.16 -5.12
C MET A 468 -20.86 28.73 -5.41
N HIS A 469 -20.10 27.74 -4.93
CA HIS A 469 -20.44 26.33 -5.01
C HIS A 469 -20.08 25.61 -3.71
N ALA A 470 -20.85 24.58 -3.36
CA ALA A 470 -20.53 23.64 -2.30
C ALA A 470 -20.72 22.23 -2.86
N ILE A 471 -19.62 21.61 -3.26
CA ILE A 471 -19.60 20.32 -3.96
C ILE A 471 -19.46 19.22 -2.90
N PRO A 472 -20.42 18.28 -2.78
CA PRO A 472 -20.27 17.11 -1.94
C PRO A 472 -19.29 16.14 -2.58
N LEU A 473 -18.31 15.70 -1.80
CA LEU A 473 -17.30 14.71 -2.20
C LEU A 473 -17.78 13.30 -1.88
N ARG A 474 -17.29 12.33 -2.65
CA ARG A 474 -17.58 10.89 -2.43
C ARG A 474 -16.79 10.33 -1.25
N SER A 475 -15.55 10.76 -1.10
CA SER A 475 -14.70 10.51 0.07
C SER A 475 -14.71 11.73 0.98
N SER A 476 -14.86 11.52 2.29
CA SER A 476 -14.67 12.56 3.29
C SER A 476 -13.19 12.92 3.48
N TRP A 477 -12.27 11.99 3.20
CA TRP A 477 -10.86 12.12 3.52
C TRP A 477 -10.06 12.81 2.42
N VAL A 478 -10.47 14.03 2.08
CA VAL A 478 -9.75 14.89 1.14
C VAL A 478 -8.50 15.48 1.80
N MET A 479 -7.38 15.45 1.07
CA MET A 479 -6.09 16.02 1.50
C MET A 479 -5.66 17.18 0.61
N THR A 480 -6.02 17.17 -0.68
CA THR A 480 -5.66 18.22 -1.62
C THR A 480 -6.84 18.79 -2.39
N CYS A 481 -6.69 20.04 -2.83
CA CYS A 481 -7.49 20.61 -3.91
C CYS A 481 -6.65 21.55 -4.80
N ALA A 482 -7.13 21.74 -6.03
CA ALA A 482 -6.57 22.65 -7.01
C ALA A 482 -7.69 23.38 -7.76
N TYR A 483 -7.39 24.61 -8.17
CA TYR A 483 -8.23 25.42 -9.05
C TYR A 483 -7.53 25.53 -10.41
N ALA A 484 -8.24 25.26 -11.50
CA ALA A 484 -7.64 25.33 -12.83
C ALA A 484 -7.38 26.81 -13.23
N PRO A 485 -6.26 27.14 -13.92
CA PRO A 485 -5.94 28.52 -14.32
C PRO A 485 -7.02 29.22 -15.16
N SER A 486 -7.86 28.46 -15.85
CA SER A 486 -9.00 28.92 -16.66
C SER A 486 -10.24 29.33 -15.87
N GLY A 487 -10.34 28.90 -14.60
CA GLY A 487 -11.56 28.93 -13.80
C GLY A 487 -12.68 27.98 -14.25
N ASN A 488 -12.40 27.01 -15.15
CA ASN A 488 -13.38 26.04 -15.63
C ASN A 488 -13.53 24.81 -14.73
N TYR A 489 -12.46 24.41 -14.05
CA TYR A 489 -12.38 23.16 -13.29
C TYR A 489 -11.81 23.35 -11.88
N VAL A 490 -12.18 22.44 -10.99
CA VAL A 490 -11.48 22.18 -9.72
C VAL A 490 -11.18 20.69 -9.59
N ALA A 491 -10.08 20.37 -8.92
CA ALA A 491 -9.70 19.00 -8.60
C ALA A 491 -9.60 18.81 -7.09
N CYS A 492 -9.78 17.58 -6.63
CA CYS A 492 -9.45 17.16 -5.26
C CYS A 492 -9.10 15.66 -5.20
N GLY A 493 -8.55 15.23 -4.07
CA GLY A 493 -8.35 13.82 -3.74
C GLY A 493 -7.74 13.66 -2.35
N GLY A 494 -7.59 12.41 -1.90
CA GLY A 494 -6.92 12.09 -0.64
C GLY A 494 -6.76 10.59 -0.42
N LEU A 495 -7.29 10.08 0.70
CA LEU A 495 -7.16 8.66 1.08
C LEU A 495 -7.96 7.69 0.19
N ASP A 496 -8.68 8.19 -0.82
CA ASP A 496 -9.35 7.41 -1.86
C ASP A 496 -8.44 7.08 -3.06
N ASN A 497 -7.19 7.56 -3.06
CA ASN A 497 -6.17 7.33 -4.09
C ASN A 497 -6.58 7.80 -5.50
N ILE A 498 -7.62 8.64 -5.60
CA ILE A 498 -8.22 9.09 -6.85
C ILE A 498 -8.15 10.63 -6.92
N CYS A 499 -7.75 11.16 -8.07
CA CYS A 499 -7.95 12.58 -8.35
C CYS A 499 -9.31 12.78 -9.06
N SER A 500 -10.25 13.44 -8.38
CA SER A 500 -11.57 13.76 -8.92
C SER A 500 -11.60 15.18 -9.48
N ILE A 501 -12.03 15.34 -10.74
CA ILE A 501 -12.08 16.62 -11.46
C ILE A 501 -13.55 17.00 -11.69
N TYR A 502 -13.90 18.24 -11.36
CA TYR A 502 -15.25 18.79 -11.41
C TYR A 502 -15.30 20.00 -12.36
N SER A 503 -16.28 20.05 -13.26
CA SER A 503 -16.51 21.21 -14.12
C SER A 503 -17.48 22.18 -13.47
N LEU A 504 -17.08 23.45 -13.40
CA LEU A 504 -17.89 24.55 -12.85
C LEU A 504 -18.87 25.13 -13.88
N LYS A 505 -18.60 24.95 -15.18
CA LYS A 505 -19.42 25.49 -16.29
C LYS A 505 -20.35 24.43 -16.88
N THR A 506 -21.28 23.92 -16.09
CA THR A 506 -22.34 23.01 -16.57
C THR A 506 -23.59 23.78 -17.01
N ARG A 507 -24.16 23.43 -18.18
CA ARG A 507 -25.42 24.02 -18.70
C ARG A 507 -26.63 23.75 -17.81
N GLU A 508 -26.54 22.77 -16.91
CA GLU A 508 -27.60 22.29 -16.02
C GLU A 508 -27.50 22.87 -14.59
N GLY A 509 -26.56 23.80 -14.33
CA GLY A 509 -26.41 24.50 -13.04
C GLY A 509 -25.81 23.67 -11.90
N ASN A 510 -25.95 22.35 -11.94
CA ASN A 510 -25.34 21.44 -10.97
C ASN A 510 -23.90 21.08 -11.38
N VAL A 511 -22.95 21.31 -10.48
CA VAL A 511 -21.57 20.83 -10.64
C VAL A 511 -21.55 19.30 -10.56
N ARG A 512 -20.88 18.65 -11.51
CA ARG A 512 -20.72 17.18 -11.56
C ARG A 512 -19.24 16.81 -11.72
N VAL A 513 -18.91 15.61 -11.24
CA VAL A 513 -17.64 14.94 -11.57
C VAL A 513 -17.57 14.80 -13.10
N THR A 514 -16.49 15.28 -13.69
CA THR A 514 -16.17 15.20 -15.12
C THR A 514 -15.27 14.00 -15.40
N ARG A 515 -14.28 13.76 -14.52
CA ARG A 515 -13.35 12.65 -14.59
C ARG A 515 -12.93 12.22 -13.18
N GLU A 516 -12.77 10.92 -12.97
CA GLU A 516 -12.01 10.35 -11.86
C GLU A 516 -10.73 9.77 -12.46
N LEU A 517 -9.57 10.03 -11.86
CA LEU A 517 -8.25 9.56 -12.29
C LEU A 517 -7.73 8.53 -11.27
N PRO A 518 -8.02 7.23 -11.48
CA PRO A 518 -7.47 6.14 -10.66
C PRO A 518 -6.12 5.66 -11.22
N GLY A 519 -5.15 5.41 -10.34
CA GLY A 519 -3.91 4.72 -10.70
C GLY A 519 -2.76 4.87 -9.71
N HIS A 520 -2.84 5.85 -8.80
CA HIS A 520 -2.00 5.85 -7.61
C HIS A 520 -2.36 4.68 -6.68
N THR A 521 -1.36 4.09 -6.03
CA THR A 521 -1.53 3.01 -5.05
C THR A 521 -1.49 3.51 -3.61
N GLY A 522 -1.10 4.77 -3.41
CA GLY A 522 -1.13 5.51 -2.15
C GLY A 522 -2.07 6.70 -2.20
N TYR A 523 -2.19 7.40 -1.07
CA TYR A 523 -3.09 8.54 -0.93
C TYR A 523 -2.61 9.74 -1.75
N LEU A 524 -3.55 10.52 -2.29
CA LEU A 524 -3.24 11.72 -3.06
C LEU A 524 -2.87 12.88 -2.12
N SER A 525 -1.63 13.33 -2.15
CA SER A 525 -1.12 14.36 -1.23
C SER A 525 -1.26 15.78 -1.79
N CYS A 526 -0.95 15.98 -3.07
CA CYS A 526 -1.10 17.25 -3.76
C CYS A 526 -1.50 17.07 -5.23
N CYS A 527 -2.14 18.08 -5.81
CA CYS A 527 -2.45 18.15 -7.23
C CYS A 527 -2.35 19.60 -7.76
N ARG A 528 -1.93 19.79 -9.00
CA ARG A 528 -1.90 21.11 -9.69
C ARG A 528 -2.16 20.95 -11.18
N PHE A 529 -3.08 21.75 -11.71
CA PHE A 529 -3.34 21.84 -13.15
C PHE A 529 -2.20 22.57 -13.86
N LEU A 530 -1.80 22.08 -15.02
CA LEU A 530 -1.03 22.86 -16.00
C LEU A 530 -2.00 23.71 -16.83
N ASP A 531 -3.04 23.06 -17.35
CA ASP A 531 -4.12 23.65 -18.13
C ASP A 531 -5.43 22.86 -17.87
N ASP A 532 -6.42 23.00 -18.74
CA ASP A 532 -7.72 22.29 -18.63
C ASP A 532 -7.66 20.81 -19.04
N ASN A 533 -6.56 20.38 -19.67
CA ASN A 533 -6.36 19.03 -20.21
C ASN A 533 -5.29 18.23 -19.44
N GLN A 534 -4.40 18.89 -18.71
CA GLN A 534 -3.30 18.26 -17.98
C GLN A 534 -3.23 18.65 -16.49
N ILE A 535 -3.05 17.64 -15.65
CA ILE A 535 -2.88 17.79 -14.19
C ILE A 535 -1.72 16.94 -13.68
N LEU A 536 -0.90 17.52 -12.79
CA LEU A 536 0.10 16.80 -11.99
C LEU A 536 -0.50 16.40 -10.64
N THR A 537 -0.10 15.23 -10.17
CA THR A 537 -0.41 14.71 -8.83
C THR A 537 0.85 14.18 -8.13
N SER A 538 0.84 14.22 -6.79
CA SER A 538 1.79 13.54 -5.92
C SER A 538 1.06 12.58 -4.99
N SER A 539 1.74 11.50 -4.60
CA SER A 539 1.14 10.40 -3.84
C SER A 539 2.05 9.85 -2.74
N GLY A 540 1.41 9.26 -1.73
CA GLY A 540 2.06 8.41 -0.71
C GLY A 540 2.67 7.12 -1.26
N ASP A 541 2.48 6.77 -2.55
CA ASP A 541 3.18 5.66 -3.21
C ASP A 541 4.61 6.00 -3.67
N THR A 542 5.18 7.11 -3.20
CA THR A 542 6.52 7.66 -3.55
C THR A 542 6.63 8.22 -4.98
N THR A 543 5.53 8.29 -5.74
CA THR A 543 5.55 8.82 -7.12
C THR A 543 4.81 10.14 -7.28
N CYS A 544 5.16 10.87 -8.34
CA CYS A 544 4.29 11.88 -8.95
C CYS A 544 3.84 11.39 -10.34
N ALA A 545 2.72 11.91 -10.84
CA ALA A 545 2.16 11.52 -12.13
C ALA A 545 1.63 12.74 -12.91
N LEU A 546 1.86 12.75 -14.22
CA LEU A 546 1.19 13.64 -15.16
C LEU A 546 0.02 12.89 -15.81
N TRP A 547 -1.16 13.50 -15.81
CA TRP A 547 -2.38 12.91 -16.35
C TRP A 547 -2.91 13.71 -17.52
N ASP A 548 -3.46 12.99 -18.48
CA ASP A 548 -4.33 13.54 -19.52
C ASP A 548 -5.79 13.38 -19.06
N ILE A 549 -6.48 14.51 -18.89
CA ILE A 549 -7.83 14.60 -18.31
C ILE A 549 -8.90 14.10 -19.30
N GLU A 550 -8.66 14.25 -20.60
CA GLU A 550 -9.60 13.83 -21.65
C GLU A 550 -9.67 12.30 -21.71
N THR A 551 -8.51 11.64 -21.79
CA THR A 551 -8.38 10.18 -21.83
C THR A 551 -8.54 9.51 -20.47
N GLY A 552 -8.24 10.24 -19.38
CA GLY A 552 -8.19 9.71 -18.02
C GLY A 552 -6.98 8.81 -17.75
N GLN A 553 -5.94 8.87 -18.59
CA GLN A 553 -4.75 8.02 -18.47
C GLN A 553 -3.54 8.80 -17.92
N GLN A 554 -2.64 8.08 -17.27
CA GLN A 554 -1.36 8.61 -16.85
C GLN A 554 -0.44 8.75 -18.08
N ALA A 555 -0.08 9.98 -18.43
CA ALA A 555 0.81 10.31 -19.54
C ALA A 555 2.29 10.12 -19.16
N THR A 556 2.66 10.37 -17.91
CA THR A 556 4.05 10.23 -17.42
C THR A 556 4.07 9.88 -15.93
N SER A 557 5.07 9.09 -15.51
CA SER A 557 5.32 8.75 -14.12
C SER A 557 6.70 9.26 -13.70
N PHE A 558 6.76 9.95 -12.57
CA PHE A 558 7.97 10.51 -11.99
C PHE A 558 8.30 9.71 -10.73
N SER A 559 9.21 8.74 -10.87
CA SER A 559 9.70 7.88 -9.79
C SER A 559 11.14 8.24 -9.41
N GLY A 560 11.45 8.24 -8.11
CA GLY A 560 12.79 8.55 -7.61
C GLY A 560 12.87 9.15 -6.20
N HIS A 561 11.73 9.46 -5.57
CA HIS A 561 11.64 9.59 -4.11
C HIS A 561 11.67 8.21 -3.44
N THR A 562 12.08 8.15 -2.17
CA THR A 562 12.13 6.92 -1.37
C THR A 562 11.16 6.92 -0.19
N GLY A 563 10.33 7.95 -0.08
CA GLY A 563 9.25 8.07 0.90
C GLY A 563 8.07 8.85 0.31
N ASP A 564 6.97 8.92 1.05
CA ASP A 564 5.73 9.57 0.65
C ASP A 564 5.98 11.00 0.14
N VAL A 565 5.49 11.32 -1.06
CA VAL A 565 5.60 12.68 -1.59
C VAL A 565 4.46 13.51 -1.00
N MET A 566 4.76 14.59 -0.29
CA MET A 566 3.77 15.36 0.48
C MET A 566 3.22 16.57 -0.27
N SER A 567 4.06 17.22 -1.07
CA SER A 567 3.67 18.44 -1.80
C SER A 567 4.44 18.59 -3.10
N LEU A 568 3.80 19.27 -4.06
CA LEU A 568 4.40 19.67 -5.33
C LEU A 568 4.06 21.14 -5.65
N SER A 569 4.97 21.82 -6.35
CA SER A 569 4.78 23.17 -6.87
C SER A 569 5.24 23.25 -8.32
N LEU A 570 4.39 23.82 -9.18
CA LEU A 570 4.71 24.12 -10.57
C LEU A 570 5.62 25.33 -10.67
N SER A 571 6.56 25.29 -11.62
CA SER A 571 7.34 26.47 -12.02
C SER A 571 6.45 27.51 -12.73
N PRO A 572 6.78 28.81 -12.67
CA PRO A 572 6.01 29.86 -13.36
C PRO A 572 5.95 29.72 -14.88
N ASP A 573 6.83 28.92 -15.50
CA ASP A 573 6.84 28.67 -16.94
C ASP A 573 6.20 27.32 -17.34
N TYR A 574 5.66 26.58 -16.37
CA TYR A 574 4.98 25.29 -16.52
C TYR A 574 5.82 24.18 -17.21
N LYS A 575 7.16 24.31 -17.27
CA LYS A 575 8.03 23.26 -17.85
C LYS A 575 8.60 22.29 -16.81
N THR A 576 8.75 22.76 -15.59
CA THR A 576 9.31 21.98 -14.48
C THR A 576 8.40 22.03 -13.25
N PHE A 577 8.57 21.08 -12.33
CA PHE A 577 7.98 21.16 -11.00
C PHE A 577 8.98 20.69 -9.94
N VAL A 578 8.78 21.16 -8.70
CA VAL A 578 9.48 20.63 -7.53
C VAL A 578 8.52 19.81 -6.68
N SER A 579 9.01 18.71 -6.10
CA SER A 579 8.29 17.91 -5.10
C SER A 579 9.12 17.79 -3.83
N GLY A 580 8.43 17.74 -2.67
CA GLY A 580 9.02 17.46 -1.36
C GLY A 580 8.39 16.21 -0.74
N ALA A 581 9.18 15.42 -0.02
CA ALA A 581 8.79 14.11 0.48
C ALA A 581 9.31 13.81 1.90
N CYS A 582 8.82 12.71 2.48
CA CYS A 582 9.26 12.13 3.74
C CYS A 582 10.66 11.48 3.69
N ASP A 583 11.36 11.55 2.55
CA ASP A 583 12.78 11.19 2.45
C ASP A 583 13.73 12.36 2.79
N ALA A 584 13.20 13.46 3.33
CA ALA A 584 13.89 14.73 3.62
C ALA A 584 14.57 15.37 2.39
N THR A 585 14.21 14.96 1.17
CA THR A 585 14.71 15.55 -0.09
C THR A 585 13.62 16.30 -0.84
N SER A 586 14.05 17.31 -1.60
CA SER A 586 13.24 17.92 -2.65
C SER A 586 13.84 17.60 -4.02
N LYS A 587 13.01 17.35 -5.03
CA LYS A 587 13.47 17.00 -6.38
C LYS A 587 12.89 17.93 -7.42
N LEU A 588 13.71 18.34 -8.39
CA LEU A 588 13.29 19.09 -9.57
C LEU A 588 13.07 18.12 -10.73
N TRP A 589 11.90 18.19 -11.36
CA TRP A 589 11.50 17.33 -12.46
C TRP A 589 11.24 18.13 -13.72
N ASP A 590 11.63 17.58 -14.86
CA ASP A 590 11.27 18.07 -16.18
C ASP A 590 9.99 17.38 -16.65
N ILE A 591 8.92 18.15 -16.88
CA ILE A 591 7.59 17.61 -17.20
C ILE A 591 7.59 16.92 -18.57
N ARG A 592 8.41 17.39 -19.52
CA ARG A 592 8.44 16.86 -20.88
C ARG A 592 9.32 15.62 -20.98
N ASP A 593 10.47 15.63 -20.32
CA ASP A 593 11.43 14.52 -20.38
C ASP A 593 11.10 13.40 -19.38
N GLY A 594 10.24 13.65 -18.38
CA GLY A 594 9.84 12.65 -17.38
C GLY A 594 10.89 12.35 -16.31
N MET A 595 12.01 13.09 -16.29
CA MET A 595 13.19 12.77 -15.48
C MET A 595 13.46 13.77 -14.37
N CYS A 596 14.00 13.27 -13.25
CA CYS A 596 14.59 14.10 -12.19
C CYS A 596 15.86 14.78 -12.73
N ARG A 597 15.93 16.11 -12.65
CA ARG A 597 17.11 16.90 -13.02
C ARG A 597 18.06 17.09 -11.84
N GLN A 598 17.52 17.39 -10.65
CA GLN A 598 18.30 17.72 -9.44
C GLN A 598 17.63 17.20 -8.18
N SER A 599 18.43 16.86 -7.16
CA SER A 599 17.97 16.43 -5.84
C SER A 599 18.62 17.27 -4.76
N PHE A 600 17.79 18.04 -4.05
CA PHE A 600 18.17 18.96 -2.98
C PHE A 600 18.03 18.26 -1.64
N THR A 601 19.05 18.40 -0.80
CA THR A 601 19.20 17.73 0.50
C THR A 601 19.59 18.77 1.53
N GLY A 602 19.03 18.71 2.74
CA GLY A 602 19.43 19.59 3.84
C GLY A 602 18.55 19.44 5.07
N HIS A 603 17.25 19.25 4.88
CA HIS A 603 16.30 18.97 5.95
C HIS A 603 16.65 17.70 6.72
N VAL A 604 16.25 17.68 8.00
CA VAL A 604 16.48 16.55 8.91
C VAL A 604 15.27 15.62 8.99
N SER A 605 14.08 16.11 8.59
CA SER A 605 12.81 15.40 8.66
C SER A 605 11.96 15.71 7.41
N ASP A 606 10.72 15.24 7.41
CA ASP A 606 9.79 15.24 6.30
C ASP A 606 9.55 16.65 5.75
N ILE A 607 9.45 16.78 4.43
CA ILE A 607 9.17 18.07 3.75
C ILE A 607 7.68 18.12 3.39
N ASN A 608 6.87 18.69 4.28
CA ASN A 608 5.43 18.82 4.12
C ASN A 608 5.01 19.74 2.97
N ALA A 609 5.79 20.81 2.71
CA ALA A 609 5.38 21.86 1.78
C ALA A 609 6.53 22.40 0.94
N VAL A 610 6.25 22.63 -0.34
CA VAL A 610 7.18 23.23 -1.31
C VAL A 610 6.48 24.32 -2.12
N THR A 611 7.19 25.39 -2.46
CA THR A 611 6.66 26.52 -3.25
C THR A 611 7.76 27.13 -4.12
N PHE A 612 7.50 27.34 -5.40
CA PHE A 612 8.42 28.10 -6.26
C PHE A 612 8.52 29.57 -5.83
N PHE A 613 9.73 30.13 -5.92
CA PHE A 613 9.94 31.57 -5.88
C PHE A 613 9.39 32.21 -7.17
N PRO A 614 8.81 33.44 -7.14
CA PRO A 614 8.12 34.02 -8.29
C PRO A 614 8.90 34.14 -9.60
N ASN A 615 10.24 34.04 -9.58
CA ASN A 615 11.08 34.09 -10.78
C ASN A 615 11.43 32.71 -11.39
N GLY A 616 11.01 31.61 -10.76
CA GLY A 616 11.27 30.23 -11.21
C GLY A 616 12.69 29.68 -10.98
N ASN A 617 13.66 30.49 -10.51
CA ASN A 617 15.06 30.05 -10.33
C ASN A 617 15.37 29.54 -8.92
N ALA A 618 14.43 29.66 -7.99
CA ALA A 618 14.56 29.26 -6.60
C ALA A 618 13.23 28.70 -6.08
N PHE A 619 13.27 27.98 -4.95
CA PHE A 619 12.07 27.47 -4.27
C PHE A 619 12.25 27.46 -2.76
N GLY A 620 11.13 27.57 -2.05
CA GLY A 620 11.04 27.49 -0.60
C GLY A 620 10.46 26.15 -0.16
N THR A 621 10.94 25.64 0.97
CA THR A 621 10.48 24.39 1.60
C THR A 621 10.07 24.65 3.06
N GLY A 622 9.17 23.83 3.59
CA GLY A 622 8.82 23.76 5.01
C GLY A 622 8.77 22.31 5.47
N SER A 623 9.36 22.03 6.64
CA SER A 623 9.59 20.68 7.15
C SER A 623 9.12 20.51 8.61
N ASP A 624 8.97 19.26 9.04
CA ASP A 624 8.79 18.89 10.44
C ASP A 624 10.05 19.12 11.30
N ASP A 625 11.22 19.42 10.70
CA ASP A 625 12.41 19.90 11.43
C ASP A 625 12.29 21.34 11.98
N ALA A 626 11.09 21.93 11.92
CA ALA A 626 10.74 23.30 12.30
C ALA A 626 11.46 24.41 11.51
N THR A 627 12.21 24.07 10.45
CA THR A 627 12.89 25.04 9.57
C THR A 627 12.17 25.21 8.24
N CYS A 628 12.12 26.45 7.74
CA CYS A 628 11.93 26.69 6.30
C CYS A 628 13.31 26.86 5.65
N ARG A 629 13.46 26.50 4.38
CA ARG A 629 14.71 26.74 3.62
C ARG A 629 14.42 27.32 2.25
N LEU A 630 15.38 28.06 1.71
CA LEU A 630 15.40 28.59 0.35
C LEU A 630 16.52 27.91 -0.43
N PHE A 631 16.19 27.30 -1.56
CA PHE A 631 17.13 26.65 -2.49
C PHE A 631 17.17 27.39 -3.83
N ASP A 632 18.33 27.49 -4.48
CA ASP A 632 18.48 28.01 -5.86
C ASP A 632 18.89 26.89 -6.81
N LEU A 633 18.22 26.82 -7.97
CA LEU A 633 18.39 25.73 -8.94
C LEU A 633 19.77 25.74 -9.62
N ARG A 634 20.42 26.90 -9.73
CA ARG A 634 21.72 27.06 -10.40
C ARG A 634 22.87 26.86 -9.43
N ALA A 635 22.66 27.21 -8.16
CA ALA A 635 23.61 26.93 -7.08
C ALA A 635 23.57 25.46 -6.62
N ASP A 636 22.47 24.73 -6.91
CA ASP A 636 22.23 23.33 -6.51
C ASP A 636 22.27 23.09 -4.98
N GLN A 637 22.09 24.15 -4.18
CA GLN A 637 22.20 24.11 -2.72
C GLN A 637 21.27 25.12 -2.02
N GLU A 638 21.20 25.05 -0.69
CA GLU A 638 20.47 26.01 0.13
C GLU A 638 21.18 27.38 0.15
N LEU A 639 20.41 28.45 0.10
CA LEU A 639 20.89 29.83 0.23
C LEU A 639 20.65 30.40 1.64
N MET A 640 19.57 29.97 2.29
CA MET A 640 19.15 30.47 3.60
C MET A 640 18.21 29.49 4.31
N MET A 641 18.36 29.42 5.63
CA MET A 641 17.48 28.70 6.55
C MET A 641 16.74 29.73 7.42
N TYR A 642 15.44 29.54 7.62
CA TYR A 642 14.59 30.35 8.48
C TYR A 642 14.14 29.49 9.66
N SER A 643 14.65 29.83 10.85
CA SER A 643 14.38 29.13 12.10
C SER A 643 14.43 30.12 13.27
N HIS A 644 13.92 29.70 14.43
CA HIS A 644 13.97 30.51 15.66
C HIS A 644 13.86 29.58 16.87
N ASP A 645 14.67 29.79 17.90
CA ASP A 645 14.84 28.85 19.04
C ASP A 645 13.54 28.53 19.80
N ASN A 646 12.53 29.41 19.73
CA ASN A 646 11.23 29.22 20.34
C ASN A 646 10.22 28.44 19.46
N ILE A 647 10.59 28.07 18.24
CA ILE A 647 9.74 27.35 17.28
C ILE A 647 10.30 25.93 17.12
N ILE A 648 9.61 24.98 17.73
CA ILE A 648 9.95 23.55 17.74
C ILE A 648 8.89 22.68 17.04
N CYS A 649 7.94 23.31 16.36
CA CYS A 649 6.78 22.66 15.76
C CYS A 649 6.91 22.61 14.23
N GLY A 650 6.31 21.58 13.62
CA GLY A 650 6.36 21.37 12.18
C GLY A 650 5.70 22.48 11.37
N ILE A 651 6.20 22.67 10.15
CA ILE A 651 5.65 23.58 9.15
C ILE A 651 4.75 22.79 8.21
N THR A 652 3.53 23.28 7.99
CA THR A 652 2.51 22.61 7.18
C THR A 652 2.43 23.13 5.75
N SER A 653 2.79 24.39 5.55
CA SER A 653 2.49 25.13 4.33
C SER A 653 3.39 26.36 4.20
N VAL A 654 3.82 26.66 2.97
CA VAL A 654 4.69 27.79 2.64
C VAL A 654 4.23 28.48 1.36
N ALA A 655 4.35 29.82 1.30
CA ALA A 655 4.15 30.59 0.07
C ALA A 655 4.97 31.89 0.09
N PHE A 656 5.44 32.32 -1.08
CA PHE A 656 6.03 33.64 -1.25
C PHE A 656 4.96 34.71 -1.51
N SER A 657 5.23 35.92 -1.02
CA SER A 657 4.63 37.15 -1.55
C SER A 657 4.98 37.37 -3.03
N LYS A 658 4.20 38.17 -3.76
CA LYS A 658 4.41 38.44 -5.21
C LYS A 658 5.82 38.96 -5.56
N SER A 659 6.45 39.72 -4.66
CA SER A 659 7.83 40.22 -4.85
C SER A 659 8.91 39.22 -4.42
N GLY A 660 8.53 38.14 -3.74
CA GLY A 660 9.46 37.20 -3.10
C GLY A 660 10.18 37.75 -1.87
N ARG A 661 9.89 38.97 -1.41
CA ARG A 661 10.56 39.56 -0.22
C ARG A 661 10.09 38.96 1.10
N LEU A 662 8.83 38.55 1.16
CA LEU A 662 8.24 37.84 2.30
C LEU A 662 8.00 36.37 1.94
N LEU A 663 8.41 35.48 2.83
CA LEU A 663 8.05 34.07 2.90
C LEU A 663 7.07 33.88 4.06
N LEU A 664 5.87 33.37 3.76
CA LEU A 664 4.84 33.08 4.75
C LEU A 664 4.81 31.58 4.99
N ALA A 665 4.87 31.17 6.25
CA ALA A 665 4.90 29.76 6.65
C ALA A 665 3.86 29.50 7.76
N GLY A 666 3.04 28.46 7.58
CA GLY A 666 2.02 28.01 8.53
C GLY A 666 2.57 26.90 9.42
N TYR A 667 2.28 26.98 10.72
CA TYR A 667 2.87 26.12 11.74
C TYR A 667 1.81 25.38 12.56
N ASP A 668 2.27 24.31 13.21
CA ASP A 668 1.45 23.51 14.12
C ASP A 668 1.15 24.18 15.47
N ASP A 669 1.82 25.29 15.80
CA ASP A 669 1.51 26.17 16.95
C ASP A 669 0.29 27.10 16.73
N PHE A 670 -0.47 26.86 15.65
CA PHE A 670 -1.67 27.60 15.24
C PHE A 670 -1.39 28.98 14.62
N ASN A 671 -0.12 29.39 14.50
CA ASN A 671 0.27 30.66 13.91
C ASN A 671 0.77 30.50 12.48
N CYS A 672 0.83 31.61 11.76
CA CYS A 672 1.65 31.73 10.55
C CYS A 672 2.72 32.81 10.79
N ASN A 673 4.00 32.45 10.58
CA ASN A 673 5.11 33.40 10.69
C ASN A 673 5.40 34.01 9.31
N VAL A 674 5.72 35.31 9.29
CA VAL A 674 6.11 36.05 8.10
C VAL A 674 7.59 36.37 8.20
N TRP A 675 8.39 35.80 7.31
CA TRP A 675 9.85 35.89 7.29
C TRP A 675 10.31 36.87 6.20
N ASP A 676 11.33 37.67 6.48
CA ASP A 676 12.08 38.40 5.47
C ASP A 676 13.02 37.43 4.75
N THR A 677 12.68 37.10 3.50
CA THR A 677 13.39 36.11 2.68
C THR A 677 14.86 36.47 2.47
N LEU A 678 15.23 37.75 2.54
CA LEU A 678 16.61 38.21 2.33
C LEU A 678 17.42 38.25 3.63
N LYS A 679 16.78 38.57 4.77
CA LYS A 679 17.47 38.72 6.07
C LYS A 679 17.51 37.45 6.92
N GLY A 680 16.57 36.53 6.72
CA GLY A 680 16.38 35.37 7.62
C GLY A 680 15.57 35.68 8.88
N GLU A 681 15.17 36.95 9.08
CA GLU A 681 14.51 37.43 10.28
C GLU A 681 12.98 37.30 10.19
N ARG A 682 12.32 37.08 11.34
CA ARG A 682 10.87 37.08 11.43
C ARG A 682 10.32 38.52 11.46
N ALA A 683 9.74 38.95 10.34
CA ALA A 683 9.14 40.27 10.15
C ALA A 683 7.74 40.41 10.78
N GLY A 684 6.97 39.32 10.92
CA GLY A 684 5.61 39.37 11.45
C GLY A 684 5.04 38.01 11.87
N VAL A 685 3.87 38.05 12.51
CA VAL A 685 3.10 36.87 12.94
C VAL A 685 1.62 37.10 12.66
N LEU A 686 0.96 36.14 12.03
CA LEU A 686 -0.48 36.07 11.81
C LEU A 686 -1.06 35.10 12.85
N ALA A 687 -1.36 35.63 14.04
CA ALA A 687 -2.02 34.90 15.10
C ALA A 687 -3.54 35.12 15.03
N GLY A 688 -4.31 34.03 15.04
CA GLY A 688 -5.78 34.12 15.04
C GLY A 688 -6.53 32.85 14.70
N HIS A 689 -5.87 31.72 14.44
CA HIS A 689 -6.52 30.42 14.39
C HIS A 689 -6.46 29.73 15.75
N ASP A 690 -7.46 28.91 16.04
CA ASP A 690 -7.59 28.19 17.32
C ASP A 690 -7.07 26.74 17.22
N ASN A 691 -6.44 26.38 16.10
CA ASN A 691 -5.85 25.08 15.79
C ASN A 691 -4.81 25.22 14.66
N ARG A 692 -4.04 24.16 14.34
CA ARG A 692 -2.93 24.20 13.36
C ARG A 692 -3.36 24.82 12.04
N VAL A 693 -2.54 25.73 11.51
CA VAL A 693 -2.70 26.24 10.16
C VAL A 693 -2.33 25.08 9.24
N SER A 694 -3.25 24.58 8.42
CA SER A 694 -3.03 23.42 7.56
C SER A 694 -2.62 23.80 6.14
N CYS A 695 -3.07 24.96 5.69
CA CYS A 695 -2.80 25.46 4.35
C CYS A 695 -2.78 26.99 4.33
N LEU A 696 -2.00 27.56 3.40
CA LEU A 696 -2.00 28.98 3.12
C LEU A 696 -1.73 29.24 1.63
N GLY A 697 -2.14 30.41 1.15
CA GLY A 697 -1.89 30.83 -0.22
C GLY A 697 -1.96 32.34 -0.37
N VAL A 698 -1.07 32.92 -1.16
CA VAL A 698 -1.07 34.33 -1.55
C VAL A 698 -1.76 34.47 -2.92
N THR A 699 -2.49 35.55 -3.14
CA THR A 699 -3.10 35.85 -4.45
C THR A 699 -2.05 36.18 -5.51
N GLU A 700 -2.33 35.92 -6.79
CA GLU A 700 -1.40 36.22 -7.89
C GLU A 700 -1.07 37.71 -7.99
N ASP A 701 -2.02 38.59 -7.65
CA ASP A 701 -1.82 40.05 -7.57
C ASP A 701 -1.06 40.50 -6.30
N GLY A 702 -0.88 39.62 -5.30
CA GLY A 702 -0.22 39.91 -4.03
C GLY A 702 -1.06 40.72 -3.03
N MET A 703 -2.34 40.99 -3.30
CA MET A 703 -3.22 41.84 -2.48
C MET A 703 -3.71 41.19 -1.18
N ALA A 704 -3.68 39.86 -1.09
CA ALA A 704 -4.12 39.13 0.09
C ALA A 704 -3.39 37.80 0.29
N VAL A 705 -3.35 37.34 1.55
CA VAL A 705 -3.06 35.95 1.90
C VAL A 705 -4.30 35.32 2.54
N ALA A 706 -4.60 34.08 2.18
CA ALA A 706 -5.56 33.23 2.88
C ALA A 706 -4.82 32.18 3.71
N THR A 707 -5.31 31.92 4.92
CA THR A 707 -4.90 30.80 5.77
C THR A 707 -6.12 29.94 6.09
N GLY A 708 -5.99 28.62 5.98
CA GLY A 708 -6.97 27.63 6.40
C GLY A 708 -6.42 26.81 7.57
N SER A 709 -7.31 26.41 8.49
CA SER A 709 -6.93 25.71 9.72
C SER A 709 -7.86 24.54 10.04
N TRP A 710 -7.39 23.68 10.92
CA TRP A 710 -8.19 22.65 11.58
C TRP A 710 -9.33 23.20 12.46
N ASP A 711 -9.36 24.51 12.73
CA ASP A 711 -10.49 25.21 13.36
C ASP A 711 -11.74 25.35 12.45
N SER A 712 -11.67 24.85 11.21
CA SER A 712 -12.74 24.90 10.18
C SER A 712 -13.01 26.29 9.58
N PHE A 713 -12.14 27.28 9.82
CA PHE A 713 -12.21 28.61 9.23
C PHE A 713 -11.11 28.86 8.20
N LEU A 714 -11.43 29.68 7.18
CA LEU A 714 -10.40 30.40 6.42
C LEU A 714 -10.39 31.87 6.82
N ARG A 715 -9.20 32.45 6.95
CA ARG A 715 -8.99 33.87 7.24
C ARG A 715 -8.24 34.52 6.09
N ILE A 716 -8.71 35.68 5.66
CA ILE A 716 -8.06 36.49 4.62
C ILE A 716 -7.43 37.71 5.28
N TRP A 717 -6.14 37.92 5.02
CA TRP A 717 -5.32 38.94 5.66
C TRP A 717 -4.72 39.90 4.62
N ASN A 718 -4.67 41.19 4.98
CA ASN A 718 -3.81 42.22 4.39
C ASN A 718 -3.65 43.42 5.34
#